data_AF-A0A946I415-F1
#
_entry.id   AF-A0A946I415-F1
#
_cell.length_a   1.000
_cell.length_b   1.000
_cell.length_c   1.000
_cell.angle_alpha   90.00
_cell.angle_beta   90.00
_cell.angle_gamma   90.00
#
_symmetry.space_group_name_H-M   'P 1'
#
loop_
_entity.id
_entity.type
_entity.pdbx_description
1 polymer ?
#
loop_
_entity_poly.entity_id
_entity_poly.type
_entity_poly.pdbx_seq_one_letter_code
_entity_poly.pdbx_strand_id
1 'polypeptide(L)'
;MNKILLLLLTVPFIAFTQSSMNMNLLGTYEYPTTNGNDIWGWVDASENEFAIVGLRDGVSCVNVTNPTAPVEEFFIPDIYSIWRDIKTFGNYAYVTTESDAGLLIIDLTDMTGNTFWHVKDFINPTTGLSLHWESAHDLFIDENGICYIFGAGNPAGWPQVPTGAIFLDVAANPTSPTHLGQWNEQYIHDGMARGDTMYVGCIYDGSVHIVDVSDKANPSTLGSAYTPDLFTHNAWVSDDGNYVFTTDEKPDGYLGAFDISDLNNIQEVDRIQSNPGLNTIPHNTFVDGNFLITSYYCDGTTVHDITHPNYMIEVAYYDSYIGTGPSYNGCWGTYPYLPSGNIISSDINSSSTGQGRLLIYGRAFQQACYLQGTITDCATNQAISNANIEILNTNTTESSNLIGSYQTAVVDSALYQIVYSASGYENDTITAILDNGVMLTQDVALSTPCANPINNLNISICIGDSFAVGNNTYTSTGNYTDVIIDVCNCDSVVNTNLTVNPVYSYSQNIDICQGNVFVVGQSVYNTSGAYYDTLSSSTMCDSVIVTYLNVADMVGIMSGNLPYLTVVANGGTQPYTYMVTGPNGFNQQINSVVGTQNVAPTYNGQYQFIATDANGCESIPVFFEVSFPLSVDDFHENREVVKITDLLGREVNVDEVVDKTTLLYIYSDGTVEKKIVIE
;
A
#
# COMPACT_ATOMS: atom_id res chain seq x y z
N MET A 1 60.99 29.75 51.39
CA MET A 1 59.57 30.13 51.17
C MET A 1 58.93 29.03 50.34
N ASN A 2 58.26 28.09 51.00
CA ASN A 2 57.53 27.01 50.33
C ASN A 2 56.22 27.59 49.78
N LYS A 3 56.07 27.60 48.45
CA LYS A 3 54.80 27.96 47.80
C LYS A 3 53.87 26.76 47.91
N ILE A 4 52.88 26.85 48.78
CA ILE A 4 51.76 25.90 48.84
C ILE A 4 50.86 26.21 47.65
N LEU A 5 50.75 25.25 46.72
CA LEU A 5 49.82 25.28 45.61
C LEU A 5 48.45 24.86 46.16
N LEU A 6 47.52 25.80 46.31
CA LEU A 6 46.15 25.52 46.74
C LEU A 6 45.38 24.98 45.52
N LEU A 7 45.21 23.66 45.46
CA LEU A 7 44.36 22.99 44.47
C LEU A 7 42.89 23.20 44.91
N LEU A 8 42.16 24.10 44.24
CA LEU A 8 40.71 24.21 44.41
C LEU A 8 40.06 22.94 43.84
N LEU A 9 39.63 22.02 44.71
CA LEU A 9 38.68 20.97 44.34
C LEU A 9 37.30 21.64 44.17
N THR A 10 36.87 21.84 42.93
CA THR A 10 35.48 22.14 42.62
C THR A 10 34.68 20.85 42.78
N VAL A 11 34.05 20.68 43.95
CA VAL A 11 33.03 19.64 44.15
C VAL A 11 31.80 20.04 43.31
N PRO A 12 31.27 19.17 42.44
CA PRO A 12 30.01 19.47 41.75
C PRO A 12 28.90 19.53 42.82
N PHE A 13 28.33 20.71 43.01
CA PHE A 13 27.06 20.85 43.69
C PHE A 13 26.00 20.18 42.80
N ILE A 14 25.53 19.00 43.23
CA ILE A 14 24.28 18.44 42.70
C ILE A 14 23.17 19.24 43.38
N ALA A 15 22.68 20.29 42.71
CA ALA A 15 21.42 20.89 43.08
C ALA A 15 20.32 19.92 42.62
N PHE A 16 19.52 19.40 43.55
CA PHE A 16 18.27 18.76 43.19
C PHE A 16 17.33 19.87 42.73
N THR A 17 17.19 20.03 41.41
CA THR A 17 16.22 20.95 40.83
C THR A 17 14.86 20.27 40.86
N GLN A 18 13.85 21.03 41.25
CA GLN A 18 12.46 20.64 41.13
C GLN A 18 12.13 20.33 39.66
N SER A 19 11.45 19.21 39.38
CA SER A 19 11.18 18.77 38.00
C SER A 19 10.05 19.61 37.39
N SER A 20 10.18 19.99 36.13
CA SER A 20 9.13 20.71 35.40
C SER A 20 9.28 20.52 33.90
N MET A 21 8.16 20.61 33.19
CA MET A 21 8.06 20.63 31.74
C MET A 21 7.06 21.72 31.35
N ASN A 22 7.47 22.64 30.48
CA ASN A 22 6.60 23.68 29.90
C ASN A 22 5.76 24.50 30.92
N MET A 23 6.19 24.55 32.18
CA MET A 23 5.63 25.38 33.24
C MET A 23 6.79 26.02 34.02
N ASN A 24 6.65 27.30 34.35
CA ASN A 24 7.69 28.03 35.07
C ASN A 24 7.15 28.54 36.41
N LEU A 25 7.88 28.31 37.49
CA LEU A 25 7.58 28.93 38.79
C LEU A 25 7.95 30.42 38.76
N LEU A 26 6.95 31.28 38.95
CA LEU A 26 7.11 32.74 38.98
C LEU A 26 7.37 33.26 40.40
N GLY A 27 6.70 32.69 41.40
CA GLY A 27 6.92 33.02 42.80
C GLY A 27 6.09 32.16 43.75
N THR A 28 6.31 32.36 45.04
CA THR A 28 5.71 31.54 46.11
C THR A 28 5.43 32.36 47.36
N TYR A 29 4.45 31.93 48.15
CA TYR A 29 4.21 32.40 49.51
C TYR A 29 4.18 31.18 50.46
N GLU A 30 4.86 31.28 51.60
CA GLU A 30 5.08 30.14 52.50
C GLU A 30 4.28 30.34 53.79
N TYR A 31 3.57 29.30 54.23
CA TYR A 31 2.82 29.31 55.49
C TYR A 31 3.61 28.52 56.55
N PRO A 32 4.34 29.18 57.47
CA PRO A 32 5.34 28.49 58.29
C PRO A 32 4.75 27.62 59.41
N THR A 33 3.46 27.76 59.73
CA THR A 33 2.84 27.18 60.93
C THR A 33 1.68 26.22 60.66
N THR A 34 1.19 26.15 59.42
CA THR A 34 -0.04 25.46 59.07
C THR A 34 0.05 24.84 57.69
N ASN A 35 -0.69 23.76 57.44
CA ASN A 35 -0.72 23.10 56.14
C ASN A 35 -1.74 23.74 55.22
N GLY A 36 -1.50 23.64 53.91
CA GLY A 36 -2.42 24.07 52.87
C GLY A 36 -3.63 23.15 52.72
N ASN A 37 -4.69 23.74 52.20
CA ASN A 37 -5.94 23.14 51.73
C ASN A 37 -6.22 23.64 50.30
N ASP A 38 -7.47 23.62 49.85
CA ASP A 38 -7.82 24.07 48.51
C ASP A 38 -7.59 25.58 48.30
N ILE A 39 -7.68 26.03 47.04
CA ILE A 39 -7.38 27.38 46.59
C ILE A 39 -8.38 27.84 45.54
N TRP A 40 -8.72 29.12 45.59
CA TRP A 40 -9.49 29.77 44.54
C TRP A 40 -8.93 31.14 44.17
N GLY A 41 -9.31 31.65 43.00
CA GLY A 41 -8.95 32.99 42.54
C GLY A 41 -10.03 34.03 42.76
N TRP A 42 -9.61 35.28 42.92
CA TRP A 42 -10.49 36.44 42.89
C TRP A 42 -9.82 37.61 42.20
N VAL A 43 -10.62 38.46 41.55
CA VAL A 43 -10.14 39.67 40.88
C VAL A 43 -10.99 40.84 41.34
N ASP A 44 -10.33 41.89 41.82
CA ASP A 44 -11.03 43.09 42.27
C ASP A 44 -11.45 44.01 41.11
N ALA A 45 -12.22 45.05 41.43
CA ALA A 45 -12.65 46.04 40.45
C ALA A 45 -11.49 46.88 39.83
N SER A 46 -10.27 46.76 40.37
CA SER A 46 -9.06 47.41 39.89
C SER A 46 -8.15 46.46 39.10
N GLU A 47 -8.62 45.25 38.77
CA GLU A 47 -7.88 44.19 38.08
C GLU A 47 -6.67 43.65 38.87
N ASN A 48 -6.67 43.81 40.20
CA ASN A 48 -5.73 43.09 41.05
C ASN A 48 -6.18 41.64 41.20
N GLU A 49 -5.22 40.72 41.15
CA GLU A 49 -5.43 39.28 41.24
C GLU A 49 -5.08 38.78 42.64
N PHE A 50 -5.95 37.93 43.20
CA PHE A 50 -5.79 37.38 44.53
C PHE A 50 -5.95 35.87 44.53
N ALA A 51 -5.13 35.21 45.33
CA ALA A 51 -5.28 33.83 45.73
C ALA A 51 -5.98 33.78 47.09
N ILE A 52 -7.12 33.10 47.14
CA ILE A 52 -7.82 32.79 48.39
C ILE A 52 -7.43 31.36 48.76
N VAL A 53 -6.58 31.21 49.77
CA VAL A 53 -5.93 29.95 50.12
C VAL A 53 -6.52 29.41 51.41
N GLY A 54 -7.06 28.20 51.35
CA GLY A 54 -7.48 27.45 52.53
C GLY A 54 -6.25 26.94 53.28
N LEU A 55 -6.29 27.04 54.60
CA LEU A 55 -5.27 26.51 55.51
C LEU A 55 -5.94 25.69 56.60
N ARG A 56 -5.20 24.80 57.27
CA ARG A 56 -5.82 23.96 58.30
C ARG A 56 -6.38 24.71 59.50
N ASP A 57 -6.00 25.96 59.71
CA ASP A 57 -6.41 26.83 60.82
C ASP A 57 -7.11 28.13 60.37
N GLY A 58 -7.44 28.27 59.08
CA GLY A 58 -8.13 29.45 58.58
C GLY A 58 -8.09 29.63 57.07
N VAL A 59 -8.30 30.87 56.62
CA VAL A 59 -8.28 31.27 55.20
C VAL A 59 -7.36 32.47 55.04
N SER A 60 -6.47 32.43 54.05
CA SER A 60 -5.56 33.52 53.71
C SER A 60 -5.98 34.17 52.38
N CYS A 61 -5.90 35.50 52.29
CA CYS A 61 -6.04 36.25 51.05
C CYS A 61 -4.69 36.84 50.66
N VAL A 62 -4.16 36.41 49.52
CA VAL A 62 -2.82 36.79 49.04
C VAL A 62 -2.96 37.50 47.70
N ASN A 63 -2.47 38.74 47.62
CA ASN A 63 -2.34 39.47 46.37
C ASN A 63 -1.22 38.87 45.52
N VAL A 64 -1.57 38.37 44.33
CA VAL A 64 -0.67 37.71 43.38
C VAL A 64 -0.49 38.48 42.08
N THR A 65 -1.03 39.71 41.99
CA THR A 65 -0.90 40.61 40.83
C THR A 65 0.55 40.77 40.37
N ASN A 66 1.48 40.86 41.32
CA ASN A 66 2.91 40.69 41.04
C ASN A 66 3.32 39.26 41.47
N PRO A 67 3.42 38.31 40.53
CA PRO A 67 3.60 36.90 40.87
C PRO A 67 4.97 36.62 41.51
N THR A 68 5.95 37.51 41.33
CA THR A 68 7.30 37.37 41.90
C THR A 68 7.41 37.85 43.35
N ALA A 69 6.40 38.57 43.84
CA ALA A 69 6.38 39.13 45.19
C ALA A 69 4.95 39.13 45.75
N PRO A 70 4.36 37.94 45.98
CA PRO A 70 3.01 37.83 46.55
C PRO A 70 2.98 38.39 47.98
N VAL A 71 1.85 39.01 48.34
CA VAL A 71 1.65 39.65 49.66
C VAL A 71 0.34 39.18 50.27
N GLU A 72 0.39 38.60 51.47
CA GLU A 72 -0.81 38.29 52.25
C GLU A 72 -1.44 39.59 52.77
N GLU A 73 -2.67 39.87 52.33
CA GLU A 73 -3.44 41.05 52.74
C GLU A 73 -4.06 40.81 54.12
N PHE A 74 -4.65 39.63 54.33
CA PHE A 74 -5.22 39.23 55.60
C PHE A 74 -5.29 37.71 55.76
N PHE A 75 -5.44 37.28 57.02
CA PHE A 75 -5.72 35.91 57.41
C PHE A 75 -6.89 35.88 58.38
N ILE A 76 -7.88 35.02 58.12
CA ILE A 76 -9.05 34.79 58.99
C ILE A 76 -8.84 33.46 59.70
N PRO A 77 -8.60 33.46 61.03
CA PRO A 77 -8.51 32.23 61.80
C PRO A 77 -9.88 31.56 61.90
N ASP A 78 -9.92 30.24 61.74
CA ASP A 78 -11.15 29.45 61.81
C ASP A 78 -10.92 28.11 62.52
N ILE A 79 -11.99 27.35 62.76
CA ILE A 79 -11.97 26.02 63.36
C ILE A 79 -11.02 25.12 62.58
N TYR A 80 -10.11 24.45 63.28
CA TYR A 80 -9.14 23.55 62.64
C TYR A 80 -9.84 22.46 61.82
N SER A 81 -9.46 22.32 60.55
CA SER A 81 -9.95 21.29 59.65
C SER A 81 -8.86 20.88 58.68
N ILE A 82 -8.84 19.60 58.27
CA ILE A 82 -7.94 19.14 57.21
C ILE A 82 -8.58 19.21 55.82
N TRP A 83 -9.85 19.63 55.73
CA TRP A 83 -10.59 19.89 54.50
C TRP A 83 -11.20 21.28 54.54
N ARG A 84 -10.93 22.08 53.51
CA ARG A 84 -11.61 23.34 53.22
C ARG A 84 -11.63 23.54 51.73
N ASP A 85 -12.77 23.99 51.25
CA ASP A 85 -12.99 24.35 49.87
C ASP A 85 -13.54 25.77 49.76
N ILE A 86 -13.19 26.46 48.68
CA ILE A 86 -13.39 27.90 48.49
C ILE A 86 -13.89 28.15 47.08
N LYS A 87 -14.94 28.97 46.95
CA LYS A 87 -15.36 29.55 45.66
C LYS A 87 -15.70 31.02 45.82
N THR A 88 -15.58 31.79 44.75
CA THR A 88 -15.85 33.24 44.76
C THR A 88 -17.03 33.59 43.87
N PHE A 89 -17.83 34.57 44.29
CA PHE A 89 -18.88 35.17 43.49
C PHE A 89 -19.03 36.66 43.80
N GLY A 90 -18.91 37.50 42.77
CA GLY A 90 -18.85 38.95 42.95
C GLY A 90 -17.67 39.35 43.84
N ASN A 91 -17.96 40.01 44.97
CA ASN A 91 -16.96 40.45 45.94
C ASN A 91 -16.89 39.56 47.19
N TYR A 92 -17.40 38.33 47.12
CA TYR A 92 -17.43 37.44 48.27
C TYR A 92 -16.71 36.13 47.98
N ALA A 93 -15.99 35.63 48.98
CA ALA A 93 -15.57 34.24 49.03
C ALA A 93 -16.52 33.45 49.93
N TYR A 94 -16.83 32.23 49.51
CA TYR A 94 -17.65 31.26 50.21
C TYR A 94 -16.76 30.06 50.51
N VAL A 95 -16.74 29.64 51.77
CA VAL A 95 -15.82 28.62 52.26
C VAL A 95 -16.59 27.57 53.03
N THR A 96 -16.43 26.32 52.63
CA THR A 96 -16.93 25.14 53.36
C THR A 96 -15.78 24.44 54.07
N THR A 97 -16.13 23.60 55.04
CA THR A 97 -15.18 22.75 55.73
C THR A 97 -15.90 21.55 56.34
N GLU A 98 -15.20 20.42 56.47
CA GLU A 98 -15.72 19.24 57.18
C GLU A 98 -15.68 19.37 58.72
N SER A 99 -15.48 20.59 59.22
CA SER A 99 -15.63 20.94 60.63
C SER A 99 -16.95 21.69 60.85
N ASP A 100 -17.45 21.71 62.09
CA ASP A 100 -18.78 22.24 62.46
C ASP A 100 -18.88 23.80 62.40
N ALA A 101 -18.39 24.42 61.32
CA ALA A 101 -18.27 25.87 61.12
C ALA A 101 -19.44 26.49 60.32
N GLY A 102 -20.16 25.71 59.51
CA GLY A 102 -21.14 26.18 58.53
C GLY A 102 -20.48 26.80 57.30
N LEU A 103 -21.22 27.64 56.58
CA LEU A 103 -20.71 28.41 55.45
C LEU A 103 -20.02 29.67 55.96
N LEU A 104 -18.71 29.77 55.78
CA LEU A 104 -17.97 31.01 55.99
C LEU A 104 -18.10 31.88 54.74
N ILE A 105 -18.58 33.11 54.91
CA ILE A 105 -18.76 34.11 53.85
C ILE A 105 -17.85 35.28 54.17
N ILE A 106 -16.92 35.61 53.28
CA ILE A 106 -15.90 36.66 53.48
C ILE A 106 -16.16 37.79 52.50
N ASP A 107 -16.25 39.03 52.98
CA ASP A 107 -16.29 40.22 52.12
C ASP A 107 -14.88 40.56 51.62
N LEU A 108 -14.61 40.27 50.35
CA LEU A 108 -13.32 40.52 49.71
C LEU A 108 -13.13 41.99 49.34
N THR A 109 -14.06 42.91 49.64
CA THR A 109 -13.76 44.35 49.56
C THR A 109 -13.10 44.87 50.84
N ASP A 110 -13.19 44.12 51.94
CA ASP A 110 -12.51 44.42 53.21
C ASP A 110 -11.14 43.71 53.28
N MET A 111 -10.11 44.39 52.77
CA MET A 111 -8.71 43.92 52.84
C MET A 111 -8.16 43.79 54.27
N THR A 112 -8.92 44.11 55.32
CA THR A 112 -8.51 43.84 56.70
C THR A 112 -8.92 42.45 57.20
N GLY A 113 -9.79 41.74 56.47
CA GLY A 113 -10.30 40.43 56.84
C GLY A 113 -11.25 40.43 58.04
N ASN A 114 -11.79 41.59 58.44
CA ASN A 114 -12.65 41.69 59.64
C ASN A 114 -14.15 41.55 59.33
N THR A 115 -14.51 41.53 58.05
CA THR A 115 -15.91 41.47 57.59
C THR A 115 -16.21 40.10 57.01
N PHE A 116 -16.73 39.21 57.86
CA PHE A 116 -17.13 37.85 57.48
C PHE A 116 -18.28 37.33 58.35
N TRP A 117 -18.93 36.26 57.90
CA TRP A 117 -20.07 35.62 58.57
C TRP A 117 -19.95 34.11 58.53
N HIS A 118 -20.34 33.44 59.60
CA HIS A 118 -20.67 32.02 59.57
C HIS A 118 -22.18 31.84 59.52
N VAL A 119 -22.67 31.19 58.46
CA VAL A 119 -24.09 30.94 58.23
C VAL A 119 -24.34 29.44 58.27
N LYS A 120 -25.27 29.02 59.12
CA LYS A 120 -25.64 27.61 59.33
C LYS A 120 -27.10 27.32 59.00
N ASP A 121 -27.95 28.35 59.01
CA ASP A 121 -29.39 28.24 58.83
C ASP A 121 -29.80 28.92 57.52
N PHE A 122 -30.48 28.17 56.66
CA PHE A 122 -30.90 28.60 55.33
C PHE A 122 -32.41 28.40 55.19
N ILE A 123 -33.12 29.45 54.79
CA ILE A 123 -34.59 29.44 54.69
C ILE A 123 -34.98 29.48 53.23
N ASN A 124 -35.88 28.58 52.83
CA ASN A 124 -36.54 28.67 51.52
C ASN A 124 -37.65 29.73 51.58
N PRO A 125 -37.59 30.79 50.77
CA PRO A 125 -38.51 31.91 50.86
C PRO A 125 -39.93 31.57 50.40
N THR A 126 -40.08 30.51 49.58
CA THR A 126 -41.36 30.09 49.01
C THR A 126 -42.09 29.09 49.91
N THR A 127 -41.36 28.11 50.45
CA THR A 127 -41.94 27.02 51.27
C THR A 127 -41.84 27.29 52.76
N GLY A 128 -40.96 28.20 53.19
CA GLY A 128 -40.63 28.43 54.60
C GLY A 128 -39.81 27.32 55.24
N LEU A 129 -39.32 26.35 54.45
CA LEU A 129 -38.49 25.26 54.93
C LEU A 129 -37.14 25.79 55.42
N SER A 130 -36.80 25.49 56.67
CA SER A 130 -35.50 25.79 57.27
C SER A 130 -34.59 24.57 57.14
N LEU A 131 -33.40 24.78 56.59
CA LEU A 131 -32.33 23.81 56.47
C LEU A 131 -31.16 24.27 57.33
N HIS A 132 -30.65 23.36 58.17
CA HIS A 132 -29.50 23.62 59.04
C HIS A 132 -28.41 22.61 58.73
N TRP A 133 -27.20 23.08 58.44
CA TRP A 133 -26.00 22.25 58.32
C TRP A 133 -24.78 22.97 58.91
N GLU A 134 -23.83 22.20 59.43
CA GLU A 134 -22.62 22.75 60.05
C GLU A 134 -21.33 22.34 59.36
N SER A 135 -21.35 21.32 58.51
CA SER A 135 -20.19 20.92 57.71
C SER A 135 -20.59 20.63 56.26
N ALA A 136 -19.65 20.76 55.34
CA ALA A 136 -19.79 20.36 53.94
C ALA A 136 -18.42 20.08 53.36
N HIS A 137 -18.36 19.16 52.40
CA HIS A 137 -17.10 18.74 51.80
C HIS A 137 -16.57 19.80 50.84
N ASP A 138 -17.40 20.20 49.87
CA ASP A 138 -17.06 21.11 48.78
C ASP A 138 -18.26 22.03 48.45
N LEU A 139 -18.01 23.06 47.65
CA LEU A 139 -18.99 23.90 47.03
C LEU A 139 -18.60 24.27 45.59
N PHE A 140 -19.59 24.53 44.75
CA PHE A 140 -19.42 25.18 43.46
C PHE A 140 -20.34 26.39 43.33
N ILE A 141 -19.97 27.42 42.57
CA ILE A 141 -20.86 28.55 42.28
C ILE A 141 -20.92 28.75 40.77
N ASP A 142 -22.12 28.66 40.21
CA ASP A 142 -22.35 28.87 38.77
C ASP A 142 -22.34 30.36 38.37
N GLU A 143 -22.36 30.61 37.07
CA GLU A 143 -22.37 31.96 36.50
C GLU A 143 -23.61 32.80 36.88
N ASN A 144 -24.67 32.17 37.36
CA ASN A 144 -25.90 32.82 37.81
C ASN A 144 -25.88 33.14 39.32
N GLY A 145 -24.82 32.72 40.03
CA GLY A 145 -24.68 32.90 41.47
C GLY A 145 -25.57 31.98 42.28
N ILE A 146 -25.79 30.76 41.78
CA ILE A 146 -26.28 29.65 42.60
C ILE A 146 -25.06 28.92 43.16
N CYS A 147 -25.00 28.85 44.48
CA CYS A 147 -24.00 28.08 45.22
C CYS A 147 -24.55 26.67 45.50
N TYR A 148 -23.85 25.67 45.01
CA TYR A 148 -24.12 24.25 45.18
C TYR A 148 -23.23 23.75 46.32
N ILE A 149 -23.81 23.32 47.43
CA ILE A 149 -23.07 22.77 48.57
C ILE A 149 -23.08 21.25 48.47
N PHE A 150 -21.90 20.63 48.48
CA PHE A 150 -21.72 19.19 48.33
C PHE A 150 -21.35 18.50 49.64
N GLY A 151 -21.83 17.28 49.83
CA GLY A 151 -21.44 16.44 50.96
C GLY A 151 -21.80 17.04 52.33
N ALA A 152 -22.90 17.78 52.44
CA ALA A 152 -23.26 18.47 53.68
C ALA A 152 -23.54 17.50 54.84
N GLY A 153 -23.25 17.96 56.05
CA GLY A 153 -23.31 17.19 57.27
C GLY A 153 -23.68 18.02 58.49
N ASN A 154 -23.97 17.28 59.55
CA ASN A 154 -24.24 17.82 60.88
C ASN A 154 -23.56 16.94 61.94
N PRO A 155 -23.16 17.52 63.08
CA PRO A 155 -22.59 16.76 64.18
C PRO A 155 -23.59 15.75 64.75
N ALA A 156 -23.06 14.71 65.39
CA ALA A 156 -23.85 13.63 65.94
C ALA A 156 -24.96 14.15 66.89
N GLY A 157 -26.20 13.74 66.63
CA GLY A 157 -27.38 14.14 67.42
C GLY A 157 -28.26 15.21 66.77
N TRP A 158 -27.81 15.81 65.66
CA TRP A 158 -28.63 16.67 64.81
C TRP A 158 -29.31 15.88 63.68
N PRO A 159 -30.37 16.44 63.05
CA PRO A 159 -31.02 15.82 61.90
C PRO A 159 -30.05 15.60 60.74
N GLN A 160 -30.22 14.49 60.02
CA GLN A 160 -29.51 14.28 58.77
C GLN A 160 -29.95 15.30 57.73
N VAL A 161 -28.97 15.70 56.91
CA VAL A 161 -29.12 16.67 55.82
C VAL A 161 -28.83 15.99 54.49
N PRO A 162 -29.20 16.61 53.37
CA PRO A 162 -28.82 16.12 52.05
C PRO A 162 -27.30 16.05 51.91
N THR A 163 -26.79 14.92 51.45
CA THR A 163 -25.36 14.69 51.18
C THR A 163 -25.01 14.80 49.70
N GLY A 164 -26.00 14.96 48.84
CA GLY A 164 -25.81 15.32 47.43
C GLY A 164 -25.49 16.81 47.30
N ALA A 165 -26.36 17.57 46.65
CA ALA A 165 -26.21 19.00 46.42
C ALA A 165 -27.37 19.79 47.07
N ILE A 166 -27.03 20.84 47.83
CA ILE A 166 -27.97 21.85 48.33
C ILE A 166 -27.78 23.12 47.50
N PHE A 167 -28.86 23.73 47.01
CA PHE A 167 -28.80 24.93 46.17
C PHE A 167 -29.11 26.19 46.98
N LEU A 168 -28.18 27.13 47.00
CA LEU A 168 -28.25 28.40 47.72
C LEU A 168 -28.15 29.58 46.73
N ASP A 169 -29.04 30.56 46.83
CA ASP A 169 -28.97 31.79 46.02
C ASP A 169 -28.04 32.81 46.70
N VAL A 170 -26.81 32.93 46.20
CA VAL A 170 -25.83 33.90 46.69
C VAL A 170 -25.88 35.21 45.91
N ALA A 171 -26.45 35.22 44.70
CA ALA A 171 -26.62 36.43 43.91
C ALA A 171 -27.66 37.38 44.52
N ALA A 172 -28.78 36.85 45.02
CA ALA A 172 -29.85 37.65 45.59
C ALA A 172 -29.48 38.22 46.98
N ASN A 173 -28.77 37.45 47.80
CA ASN A 173 -28.32 37.88 49.12
C ASN A 173 -26.99 37.21 49.51
N PRO A 174 -25.85 37.87 49.21
CA PRO A 174 -24.53 37.26 49.40
C PRO A 174 -24.23 36.82 50.82
N THR A 175 -24.71 37.54 51.84
CA THR A 175 -24.36 37.32 53.26
C THR A 175 -25.42 36.52 54.03
N SER A 176 -26.56 36.23 53.40
CA SER A 176 -27.64 35.44 53.98
C SER A 176 -28.39 34.72 52.85
N PRO A 177 -27.72 33.78 52.16
CA PRO A 177 -28.28 33.14 50.98
C PRO A 177 -29.48 32.27 51.32
N THR A 178 -30.41 32.16 50.38
CA THR A 178 -31.66 31.40 50.57
C THR A 178 -31.58 30.02 49.96
N HIS A 179 -32.18 29.03 50.62
CA HIS A 179 -32.27 27.67 50.10
C HIS A 179 -33.32 27.55 48.99
N LEU A 180 -32.91 27.07 47.82
CA LEU A 180 -33.79 26.91 46.65
C LEU A 180 -34.34 25.49 46.51
N GLY A 181 -33.49 24.50 46.75
CA GLY A 181 -33.83 23.09 46.70
C GLY A 181 -32.56 22.22 46.78
N GLN A 182 -32.70 20.95 46.40
CA GLN A 182 -31.64 19.97 46.59
C GLN A 182 -31.75 18.82 45.58
N TRP A 183 -30.61 18.23 45.24
CA TRP A 183 -30.52 16.91 44.62
C TRP A 183 -29.83 15.96 45.60
N ASN A 184 -30.39 14.78 45.84
CA ASN A 184 -29.90 13.90 46.91
C ASN A 184 -30.04 12.42 46.56
N GLU A 185 -29.78 12.06 45.31
CA GLU A 185 -29.79 10.65 44.87
C GLU A 185 -28.49 9.94 45.27
N GLN A 186 -27.36 10.66 45.31
CA GLN A 186 -26.05 10.15 45.71
C GLN A 186 -25.29 11.15 46.60
N TYR A 187 -24.25 10.66 47.28
CA TYR A 187 -23.25 11.52 47.91
C TYR A 187 -22.39 12.16 46.80
N ILE A 188 -22.30 13.49 46.79
CA ILE A 188 -21.40 14.23 45.89
C ILE A 188 -20.16 14.61 46.68
N HIS A 189 -18.99 14.31 46.12
CA HIS A 189 -17.72 14.72 46.69
C HIS A 189 -17.32 16.09 46.14
N ASP A 190 -17.30 16.22 44.82
CA ASP A 190 -16.94 17.45 44.11
C ASP A 190 -17.69 17.51 42.75
N GLY A 191 -17.83 18.69 42.19
CA GLY A 191 -18.31 18.86 40.82
C GLY A 191 -18.45 20.31 40.42
N MET A 192 -19.07 20.52 39.26
CA MET A 192 -19.38 21.84 38.75
C MET A 192 -20.78 21.93 38.19
N ALA A 193 -21.27 23.16 38.05
CA ALA A 193 -22.49 23.47 37.32
C ALA A 193 -22.20 24.49 36.22
N ARG A 194 -22.88 24.38 35.09
CA ARG A 194 -22.82 25.34 33.98
C ARG A 194 -24.20 25.45 33.37
N GLY A 195 -24.75 26.66 33.35
CA GLY A 195 -26.13 26.92 32.97
C GLY A 195 -27.11 26.14 33.84
N ASP A 196 -27.88 25.28 33.20
CA ASP A 196 -28.92 24.47 33.83
C ASP A 196 -28.48 23.03 34.13
N THR A 197 -27.20 22.71 33.98
CA THR A 197 -26.69 21.34 34.14
C THR A 197 -25.59 21.28 35.20
N MET A 198 -25.66 20.28 36.07
CA MET A 198 -24.67 19.95 37.09
C MET A 198 -23.95 18.64 36.71
N TYR A 199 -22.62 18.62 36.84
CA TYR A 199 -21.72 17.52 36.53
C TYR A 199 -20.93 17.19 37.80
N VAL A 200 -21.14 16.00 38.37
CA VAL A 200 -20.69 15.71 39.74
C VAL A 200 -20.06 14.34 39.87
N GLY A 201 -18.98 14.27 40.66
CA GLY A 201 -18.32 13.05 41.07
C GLY A 201 -18.97 12.46 42.32
N CYS A 202 -19.53 11.26 42.18
CA CYS A 202 -20.13 10.52 43.28
C CYS A 202 -19.15 9.47 43.81
N ILE A 203 -18.18 9.91 44.61
CA ILE A 203 -16.98 9.13 44.99
C ILE A 203 -17.27 7.72 45.54
N TYR A 204 -18.33 7.56 46.34
CA TYR A 204 -18.69 6.27 46.93
C TYR A 204 -19.51 5.38 45.99
N ASP A 205 -20.21 5.96 45.02
CA ASP A 205 -20.90 5.22 43.95
C ASP A 205 -19.92 4.83 42.83
N GLY A 206 -18.81 5.57 42.69
CA GLY A 206 -17.78 5.37 41.68
C GLY A 206 -18.24 5.81 40.29
N SER A 207 -19.12 6.81 40.22
CA SER A 207 -19.72 7.28 38.98
C SER A 207 -19.73 8.81 38.87
N VAL A 208 -19.75 9.29 37.63
CA VAL A 208 -20.11 10.67 37.28
C VAL A 208 -21.60 10.74 36.98
N HIS A 209 -22.28 11.76 37.51
CA HIS A 209 -23.69 12.06 37.23
C HIS A 209 -23.83 13.40 36.53
N ILE A 210 -24.71 13.45 35.54
CA ILE A 210 -25.13 14.67 34.85
C ILE A 210 -26.59 14.91 35.21
N VAL A 211 -26.88 16.06 35.81
CA VAL A 211 -28.16 16.38 36.45
C VAL A 211 -28.70 17.68 35.89
N ASP A 212 -29.94 17.68 35.42
CA ASP A 212 -30.71 18.89 35.10
C ASP A 212 -31.12 19.57 36.40
N VAL A 213 -30.69 20.81 36.55
CA VAL A 213 -30.96 21.69 37.68
C VAL A 213 -31.69 22.97 37.22
N SER A 214 -32.28 23.01 36.02
CA SER A 214 -33.08 24.16 35.54
C SER A 214 -34.22 24.53 36.51
N ASP A 215 -34.91 23.53 37.05
CA ASP A 215 -35.81 23.67 38.19
C ASP A 215 -35.10 23.23 39.49
N LYS A 216 -34.55 24.21 40.21
CA LYS A 216 -33.86 23.99 41.49
C LYS A 216 -34.73 23.27 42.54
N ALA A 217 -36.06 23.30 42.42
CA ALA A 217 -36.95 22.59 43.34
C ALA A 217 -37.16 21.12 42.96
N ASN A 218 -36.92 20.74 41.70
CA ASN A 218 -37.14 19.38 41.17
C ASN A 218 -36.02 18.96 40.20
N PRO A 219 -34.77 18.83 40.67
CA PRO A 219 -33.67 18.40 39.81
C PRO A 219 -33.86 16.95 39.35
N SER A 220 -33.33 16.61 38.17
CA SER A 220 -33.47 15.27 37.60
C SER A 220 -32.18 14.78 36.94
N THR A 221 -31.81 13.54 37.19
CA THR A 221 -30.62 12.92 36.60
C THR A 221 -30.86 12.64 35.11
N LEU A 222 -29.99 13.18 34.25
CA LEU A 222 -30.04 13.01 32.80
C LEU A 222 -29.28 11.78 32.33
N GLY A 223 -28.16 11.46 32.99
CA GLY A 223 -27.30 10.32 32.65
C GLY A 223 -26.19 10.14 33.68
N SER A 224 -25.60 8.95 33.69
CA SER A 224 -24.48 8.62 34.59
C SER A 224 -23.57 7.55 33.96
N ALA A 225 -22.29 7.56 34.31
CA ALA A 225 -21.33 6.54 33.91
C ALA A 225 -20.37 6.20 35.05
N TYR A 226 -19.94 4.94 35.13
CA TYR A 226 -18.90 4.52 36.06
C TYR A 226 -17.52 4.96 35.56
N THR A 227 -16.65 5.40 36.47
CA THR A 227 -15.26 5.74 36.15
C THR A 227 -14.34 4.52 36.21
N PRO A 228 -13.14 4.57 35.59
CA PRO A 228 -12.21 3.44 35.50
C PRO A 228 -12.00 2.69 36.81
N ASP A 229 -11.90 3.44 37.90
CA ASP A 229 -11.46 2.97 39.20
C ASP A 229 -12.55 3.00 40.27
N LEU A 230 -13.77 3.38 39.90
CA LEU A 230 -14.95 3.44 40.78
C LEU A 230 -14.71 4.29 42.04
N PHE A 231 -14.01 5.43 41.90
CA PHE A 231 -13.72 6.34 43.01
C PHE A 231 -13.75 7.81 42.55
N THR A 232 -14.85 8.17 41.86
CA THR A 232 -14.99 9.44 41.14
C THR A 232 -14.98 10.63 42.07
N HIS A 233 -13.88 11.38 42.06
CA HIS A 233 -13.66 12.53 42.91
C HIS A 233 -14.33 13.78 42.35
N ASN A 234 -13.83 14.26 41.21
CA ASN A 234 -14.23 15.51 40.57
C ASN A 234 -14.73 15.25 39.15
N ALA A 235 -15.58 16.15 38.65
CA ALA A 235 -16.11 16.14 37.29
C ALA A 235 -16.12 17.56 36.71
N TRP A 236 -15.57 17.74 35.52
CA TRP A 236 -15.50 19.05 34.84
C TRP A 236 -15.84 18.93 33.35
N VAL A 237 -16.74 19.79 32.86
CA VAL A 237 -17.26 19.73 31.49
C VAL A 237 -16.40 20.53 30.50
N SER A 238 -16.27 20.04 29.27
CA SER A 238 -15.65 20.75 28.15
C SER A 238 -16.44 22.02 27.76
N ASP A 239 -15.77 22.94 27.07
CA ASP A 239 -16.40 24.20 26.66
C ASP A 239 -17.54 24.07 25.66
N ASP A 240 -17.49 23.03 24.83
CA ASP A 240 -18.56 22.68 23.89
C ASP A 240 -19.68 21.84 24.53
N GLY A 241 -19.50 21.38 25.78
CA GLY A 241 -20.47 20.54 26.50
C GLY A 241 -20.55 19.09 26.02
N ASN A 242 -19.66 18.65 25.14
CA ASN A 242 -19.69 17.29 24.58
C ASN A 242 -18.89 16.27 25.40
N TYR A 243 -18.00 16.72 26.28
CA TYR A 243 -17.16 15.86 27.09
C TYR A 243 -17.21 16.25 28.56
N VAL A 244 -17.09 15.25 29.45
CA VAL A 244 -16.81 15.45 30.88
C VAL A 244 -15.53 14.72 31.24
N PHE A 245 -14.71 15.38 32.04
CA PHE A 245 -13.44 14.86 32.52
C PHE A 245 -13.54 14.60 34.02
N THR A 246 -13.01 13.46 34.46
CA THR A 246 -13.13 13.03 35.84
C THR A 246 -11.80 12.57 36.40
N THR A 247 -11.64 12.64 37.71
CA THR A 247 -10.50 12.05 38.41
C THR A 247 -10.98 10.94 39.35
N ASP A 248 -10.22 9.85 39.44
CA ASP A 248 -10.39 8.83 40.48
C ASP A 248 -9.32 9.04 41.57
N GLU A 249 -9.69 9.64 42.71
CA GLU A 249 -8.76 10.08 43.76
C GLU A 249 -8.29 8.92 44.65
N LYS A 250 -7.57 7.98 44.06
CA LYS A 250 -6.93 6.87 44.78
C LYS A 250 -5.57 6.54 44.15
N PRO A 251 -4.72 5.74 44.83
CA PRO A 251 -3.44 5.29 44.27
C PRO A 251 -3.57 4.68 42.87
N ASP A 252 -2.74 5.16 41.93
CA ASP A 252 -2.79 4.78 40.51
C ASP A 252 -4.16 5.06 39.85
N GLY A 253 -4.88 6.08 40.33
CA GLY A 253 -6.13 6.54 39.74
C GLY A 253 -5.92 7.20 38.37
N TYR A 254 -7.00 7.26 37.59
CA TYR A 254 -7.01 7.85 36.25
C TYR A 254 -7.63 9.25 36.22
N LEU A 255 -7.10 10.08 35.33
CA LEU A 255 -7.84 11.15 34.68
C LEU A 255 -8.58 10.54 33.49
N GLY A 256 -9.91 10.52 33.53
CA GLY A 256 -10.77 9.93 32.49
C GLY A 256 -11.47 10.99 31.65
N ALA A 257 -11.70 10.69 30.38
CA ALA A 257 -12.46 11.51 29.44
C ALA A 257 -13.70 10.73 28.95
N PHE A 258 -14.87 11.37 29.02
CA PHE A 258 -16.15 10.75 28.65
C PHE A 258 -16.88 11.61 27.63
N ASP A 259 -17.29 11.01 26.51
CA ASP A 259 -18.23 11.61 25.56
C ASP A 259 -19.64 11.56 26.15
N ILE A 260 -20.25 12.74 26.31
CA ILE A 260 -21.58 12.97 26.87
C ILE A 260 -22.53 13.61 25.85
N SER A 261 -22.18 13.60 24.56
CA SER A 261 -23.04 14.12 23.48
C SER A 261 -24.38 13.38 23.37
N ASP A 262 -24.44 12.12 23.81
CA ASP A 262 -25.66 11.37 24.10
C ASP A 262 -25.66 10.89 25.56
N LEU A 263 -26.43 11.57 26.41
CA LEU A 263 -26.53 11.27 27.85
C LEU A 263 -27.15 9.89 28.16
N ASN A 264 -27.80 9.24 27.17
CA ASN A 264 -28.26 7.86 27.32
C ASN A 264 -27.17 6.82 27.01
N ASN A 265 -26.05 7.26 26.44
CA ASN A 265 -24.94 6.43 26.00
C ASN A 265 -23.60 7.12 26.23
N ILE A 266 -23.30 7.45 27.48
CA ILE A 266 -22.02 8.04 27.87
C ILE A 266 -20.92 7.00 27.68
N GLN A 267 -19.85 7.38 26.98
CA GLN A 267 -18.73 6.49 26.66
C GLN A 267 -17.41 7.08 27.14
N GLU A 268 -16.62 6.29 27.86
CA GLU A 268 -15.23 6.63 28.11
C GLU A 268 -14.47 6.57 26.77
N VAL A 269 -13.82 7.68 26.40
CA VAL A 269 -13.07 7.79 25.13
C VAL A 269 -11.57 7.72 25.33
N ASP A 270 -11.08 8.07 26.52
CA ASP A 270 -9.68 7.95 26.90
C ASP A 270 -9.47 8.01 28.41
N ARG A 271 -8.29 7.57 28.87
CA ARG A 271 -7.82 7.72 30.24
C ARG A 271 -6.30 7.89 30.28
N ILE A 272 -5.79 8.72 31.19
CA ILE A 272 -4.36 8.97 31.35
C ILE A 272 -3.98 9.10 32.82
N GLN A 273 -2.68 8.91 33.10
CA GLN A 273 -2.06 9.16 34.40
C GLN A 273 -0.78 9.95 34.16
N SER A 274 -0.41 10.83 35.10
CA SER A 274 0.84 11.59 35.00
C SER A 274 2.08 10.67 35.08
N ASN A 275 2.15 9.80 36.10
CA ASN A 275 3.24 8.83 36.26
C ASN A 275 2.72 7.39 36.48
N PRO A 276 2.35 6.67 35.38
CA PRO A 276 1.82 5.31 35.47
C PRO A 276 2.73 4.34 36.25
N GLY A 277 2.15 3.65 37.23
CA GLY A 277 2.84 2.64 38.05
C GLY A 277 3.63 3.21 39.23
N LEU A 278 3.66 4.54 39.42
CA LEU A 278 4.20 5.17 40.63
C LEU A 278 3.15 5.34 41.73
N ASN A 279 1.90 4.91 41.52
CA ASN A 279 0.81 5.03 42.49
C ASN A 279 0.47 6.47 42.86
N THR A 280 0.69 7.42 41.97
CA THR A 280 0.33 8.83 42.20
C THR A 280 -1.18 9.01 42.11
N ILE A 281 -1.70 10.09 42.70
CA ILE A 281 -3.13 10.27 42.96
C ILE A 281 -3.59 11.57 42.28
N PRO A 282 -4.49 11.53 41.28
CA PRO A 282 -5.10 12.74 40.75
C PRO A 282 -6.11 13.30 41.75
N HIS A 283 -6.28 14.63 41.79
CA HIS A 283 -7.24 15.29 42.67
C HIS A 283 -8.30 16.08 41.87
N ASN A 284 -8.13 17.39 41.67
CA ASN A 284 -9.10 18.20 40.91
C ASN A 284 -8.60 18.50 39.51
N THR A 285 -9.47 18.35 38.50
CA THR A 285 -9.18 18.75 37.13
C THR A 285 -10.08 19.88 36.68
N PHE A 286 -9.50 20.80 35.90
CA PHE A 286 -10.17 22.00 35.41
C PHE A 286 -9.97 22.12 33.91
N VAL A 287 -11.06 22.26 33.14
CA VAL A 287 -10.98 22.59 31.71
C VAL A 287 -10.67 24.06 31.54
N ASP A 288 -9.59 24.34 30.83
CA ASP A 288 -9.17 25.68 30.42
C ASP A 288 -8.88 25.68 28.91
N GLY A 289 -9.93 25.88 28.12
CA GLY A 289 -9.92 25.74 26.68
C GLY A 289 -9.61 24.30 26.24
N ASN A 290 -8.48 24.11 25.57
CA ASN A 290 -8.02 22.80 25.11
C ASN A 290 -7.10 22.09 26.12
N PHE A 291 -7.08 22.53 27.38
CA PHE A 291 -6.21 21.95 28.40
C PHE A 291 -7.01 21.50 29.62
N LEU A 292 -6.54 20.42 30.25
CA LEU A 292 -6.90 20.07 31.62
C LEU A 292 -5.76 20.47 32.54
N ILE A 293 -6.05 21.33 33.52
CA ILE A 293 -5.13 21.71 34.57
C ILE A 293 -5.52 20.95 35.82
N THR A 294 -4.64 20.08 36.30
CA THR A 294 -4.97 19.10 37.34
C THR A 294 -4.02 19.22 38.53
N SER A 295 -4.57 19.35 39.75
CA SER A 295 -3.80 19.11 40.96
C SER A 295 -3.64 17.61 41.18
N TYR A 296 -2.40 17.18 41.44
CA TYR A 296 -2.00 15.78 41.37
C TYR A 296 -1.12 15.37 42.55
N TYR A 297 -1.42 15.89 43.75
CA TYR A 297 -0.69 15.60 45.00
C TYR A 297 0.83 15.58 44.81
N CYS A 298 1.45 14.39 44.84
CA CYS A 298 2.90 14.24 44.76
C CYS A 298 3.49 14.56 43.39
N ASP A 299 2.68 14.58 42.33
CA ASP A 299 3.11 15.00 40.98
C ASP A 299 2.94 16.52 40.77
N GLY A 300 2.44 17.24 41.78
CA GLY A 300 2.26 18.68 41.73
C GLY A 300 1.09 19.10 40.83
N THR A 301 1.32 20.07 39.95
CA THR A 301 0.32 20.51 38.97
C THR A 301 0.68 19.98 37.59
N THR A 302 -0.26 19.29 36.95
CA THR A 302 -0.08 18.69 35.62
C THR A 302 -1.02 19.34 34.61
N VAL A 303 -0.64 19.31 33.34
CA VAL A 303 -1.39 19.90 32.23
C VAL A 303 -1.47 18.91 31.09
N HIS A 304 -2.69 18.54 30.72
CA HIS A 304 -2.96 17.63 29.61
C HIS A 304 -3.65 18.37 28.47
N ASP A 305 -3.22 18.13 27.23
CA ASP A 305 -3.92 18.59 26.04
C ASP A 305 -5.12 17.69 25.74
N ILE A 306 -6.29 18.31 25.63
CA ILE A 306 -7.59 17.70 25.34
C ILE A 306 -8.20 18.18 24.03
N THR A 307 -7.39 18.72 23.11
CA THR A 307 -7.81 19.05 21.74
C THR A 307 -8.50 17.85 21.07
N HIS A 308 -8.03 16.65 21.39
CA HIS A 308 -8.65 15.38 21.01
C HIS A 308 -8.91 14.56 22.29
N PRO A 309 -10.11 14.67 22.91
CA PRO A 309 -10.41 14.01 24.18
C PRO A 309 -10.30 12.48 24.15
N ASN A 310 -10.32 11.87 22.96
CA ASN A 310 -10.10 10.44 22.75
C ASN A 310 -8.61 10.04 22.69
N TYR A 311 -7.70 11.00 22.88
CA TYR A 311 -6.25 10.79 22.99
C TYR A 311 -5.60 12.00 23.70
N MET A 312 -5.69 12.01 25.02
CA MET A 312 -5.08 13.01 25.89
C MET A 312 -3.58 12.79 25.99
N ILE A 313 -2.83 13.87 26.16
CA ILE A 313 -1.37 13.82 26.34
C ILE A 313 -0.92 14.88 27.34
N GLU A 314 -0.05 14.51 28.28
CA GLU A 314 0.57 15.48 29.18
C GLU A 314 1.55 16.38 28.41
N VAL A 315 1.32 17.69 28.45
CA VAL A 315 2.12 18.71 27.73
C VAL A 315 2.87 19.64 28.68
N ALA A 316 2.55 19.59 29.97
CA ALA A 316 3.24 20.36 30.99
C ALA A 316 3.07 19.75 32.38
N TYR A 317 4.02 20.01 33.25
CA TYR A 317 3.87 19.80 34.69
C TYR A 317 4.85 20.66 35.48
N TYR A 318 4.52 20.88 36.75
CA TYR A 318 5.45 21.36 37.76
C TYR A 318 5.32 20.49 39.00
N ASP A 319 6.34 19.67 39.27
CA ASP A 319 6.37 18.80 40.44
C ASP A 319 6.72 19.64 41.67
N SER A 320 5.72 20.06 42.44
CA SER A 320 5.92 20.94 43.60
C SER A 320 6.40 20.21 44.87
N TYR A 321 6.49 18.87 44.86
CA TYR A 321 6.74 18.06 46.06
C TYR A 321 7.93 17.10 45.91
N ILE A 322 8.85 17.09 46.86
CA ILE A 322 10.09 16.29 46.75
C ILE A 322 9.83 14.77 46.88
N GLY A 323 8.71 14.36 47.47
CA GLY A 323 8.37 12.94 47.65
C GLY A 323 7.63 12.33 46.47
N THR A 324 7.57 11.00 46.41
CA THR A 324 6.84 10.25 45.38
C THR A 324 5.96 9.18 46.01
N GLY A 325 5.00 8.63 45.25
CA GLY A 325 4.20 7.47 45.65
C GLY A 325 2.74 7.76 46.05
N PRO A 326 2.06 6.78 46.69
CA PRO A 326 0.64 6.84 47.05
C PRO A 326 0.40 7.70 48.29
N SER A 327 0.54 9.01 48.13
CA SER A 327 0.44 9.96 49.23
C SER A 327 -0.37 11.18 48.82
N TYR A 328 -1.29 11.57 49.71
CA TYR A 328 -2.03 12.83 49.65
C TYR A 328 -1.16 14.02 50.13
N ASN A 329 0.12 14.05 49.77
CA ASN A 329 1.04 15.15 50.08
C ASN A 329 1.36 15.91 48.79
N GLY A 330 1.79 17.17 48.91
CA GLY A 330 2.04 18.02 47.74
C GLY A 330 0.83 18.86 47.37
N CYS A 331 0.53 18.97 46.07
CA CYS A 331 -0.49 19.87 45.53
C CYS A 331 -1.92 19.38 45.79
N TRP A 332 -2.66 20.10 46.63
CA TRP A 332 -4.08 19.84 46.87
C TRP A 332 -4.93 20.54 45.82
N GLY A 333 -4.80 21.87 45.74
CA GLY A 333 -5.65 22.71 44.91
C GLY A 333 -4.89 23.40 43.79
N THR A 334 -5.57 23.65 42.68
CA THR A 334 -5.05 24.47 41.57
C THR A 334 -6.18 25.30 40.98
N TYR A 335 -5.90 26.55 40.65
CA TYR A 335 -6.83 27.46 40.00
C TYR A 335 -6.18 28.08 38.75
N PRO A 336 -6.71 27.82 37.55
CA PRO A 336 -6.09 28.27 36.30
C PRO A 336 -6.70 29.55 35.67
N TYR A 337 -7.73 30.14 36.28
CA TYR A 337 -8.57 31.15 35.62
C TYR A 337 -8.23 32.61 35.96
N LEU A 338 -7.01 32.91 36.42
CA LEU A 338 -6.59 34.30 36.63
C LEU A 338 -6.49 35.03 35.27
N PRO A 339 -6.97 36.28 35.14
CA PRO A 339 -6.89 37.07 33.90
C PRO A 339 -5.48 37.20 33.29
N SER A 340 -4.43 37.16 34.10
CA SER A 340 -3.02 37.16 33.67
C SER A 340 -2.62 35.89 32.93
N GLY A 341 -3.44 34.84 33.02
CA GLY A 341 -3.14 33.48 32.58
C GLY A 341 -2.28 32.72 33.58
N ASN A 342 -1.86 33.31 34.70
CA ASN A 342 -1.10 32.58 35.71
C ASN A 342 -1.97 31.50 36.36
N ILE A 343 -1.33 30.38 36.69
CA ILE A 343 -1.95 29.30 37.46
C ILE A 343 -1.48 29.45 38.91
N ILE A 344 -2.39 29.39 39.87
CA ILE A 344 -2.05 29.37 41.30
C ILE A 344 -2.36 28.00 41.89
N SER A 345 -1.51 27.53 42.78
CA SER A 345 -1.64 26.21 43.39
C SER A 345 -1.33 26.25 44.87
N SER A 346 -2.04 25.45 45.64
CA SER A 346 -1.85 25.32 47.09
C SER A 346 -1.34 23.91 47.41
N ASP A 347 -0.13 23.87 47.95
CA ASP A 347 0.46 22.66 48.47
C ASP A 347 0.22 22.53 49.97
N ILE A 348 -0.02 21.30 50.41
CA ILE A 348 -0.27 20.94 51.80
C ILE A 348 0.99 21.16 52.63
N ASN A 349 2.14 20.71 52.14
CA ASN A 349 3.34 20.51 52.94
C ASN A 349 4.69 20.59 52.19
N SER A 350 4.77 21.38 51.11
CA SER A 350 6.02 21.53 50.33
C SER A 350 6.88 22.73 50.71
N SER A 351 6.47 23.51 51.71
CA SER A 351 7.24 24.67 52.19
C SER A 351 8.60 24.25 52.76
N SER A 352 9.50 25.21 52.89
CA SER A 352 10.82 25.02 53.53
C SER A 352 10.74 24.52 54.99
N THR A 353 9.59 24.66 55.65
CA THR A 353 9.32 24.14 57.00
C THR A 353 8.46 22.87 57.01
N GLY A 354 8.13 22.31 55.84
CA GLY A 354 7.25 21.14 55.70
C GLY A 354 5.77 21.45 55.90
N GLN A 355 5.37 22.68 55.60
CA GLN A 355 4.03 23.24 55.81
C GLN A 355 3.45 23.79 54.50
N GLY A 356 2.33 24.51 54.57
CA GLY A 356 1.61 24.99 53.39
C GLY A 356 2.45 25.92 52.51
N ARG A 357 2.24 25.85 51.20
CA ARG A 357 2.93 26.70 50.23
C ARG A 357 1.98 27.08 49.09
N LEU A 358 1.85 28.37 48.83
CA LEU A 358 1.23 28.90 47.61
C LEU A 358 2.30 28.98 46.52
N LEU A 359 2.00 28.48 45.33
CA LEU A 359 2.84 28.55 44.14
C LEU A 359 2.11 29.28 43.03
N ILE A 360 2.85 30.06 42.24
CA ILE A 360 2.31 30.83 41.11
C ILE A 360 3.13 30.46 39.87
N TYR A 361 2.47 29.89 38.87
CA TYR A 361 3.08 29.38 37.65
C TYR A 361 2.72 30.24 36.44
N GLY A 362 3.69 30.41 35.55
CA GLY A 362 3.50 30.93 34.21
C GLY A 362 3.27 29.79 33.22
N ARG A 363 2.42 30.04 32.22
CA ARG A 363 2.14 29.09 31.14
C ARG A 363 3.24 29.16 30.09
N ALA A 364 3.96 28.05 29.91
CA ALA A 364 4.89 27.89 28.78
C ALA A 364 4.52 26.67 27.91
N PHE A 365 3.33 26.11 28.12
CA PHE A 365 2.80 24.98 27.38
C PHE A 365 1.93 25.42 26.22
N GLN A 366 1.78 24.49 25.28
CA GLN A 366 1.01 24.63 24.05
C GLN A 366 0.36 23.27 23.73
N GLN A 367 -0.60 23.27 22.81
CA GLN A 367 -1.23 22.03 22.34
C GLN A 367 -0.18 21.10 21.74
N ALA A 368 -0.31 19.79 21.92
CA ALA A 368 0.55 18.77 21.33
C ALA A 368 0.42 18.71 19.81
N CYS A 369 1.34 17.96 19.19
CA CYS A 369 1.29 17.63 17.77
C CYS A 369 0.77 16.20 17.62
N TYR A 370 -0.31 16.03 16.87
CA TYR A 370 -1.01 14.74 16.75
C TYR A 370 -0.72 14.06 15.41
N LEU A 371 -0.62 12.74 15.45
CA LEU A 371 -0.43 11.88 14.29
C LEU A 371 -1.45 10.75 14.34
N GLN A 372 -2.17 10.51 13.25
CA GLN A 372 -3.05 9.36 13.10
C GLN A 372 -2.93 8.77 11.71
N GLY A 373 -3.48 7.57 11.51
CA GLY A 373 -3.63 7.00 10.18
C GLY A 373 -3.96 5.53 10.23
N THR A 374 -3.81 4.86 9.09
CA THR A 374 -3.96 3.42 8.96
C THR A 374 -2.72 2.76 8.39
N ILE A 375 -2.43 1.54 8.85
CA ILE A 375 -1.35 0.70 8.35
C ILE A 375 -1.96 -0.48 7.62
N THR A 376 -1.60 -0.64 6.34
CA THR A 376 -2.14 -1.67 5.46
C THR A 376 -1.03 -2.45 4.75
N ASP A 377 -1.36 -3.64 4.26
CA ASP A 377 -0.50 -4.41 3.36
C ASP A 377 -0.59 -3.80 1.94
N CYS A 378 0.56 -3.44 1.37
CA CYS A 378 0.63 -2.76 0.08
C CYS A 378 0.05 -3.56 -1.11
N ALA A 379 0.00 -4.89 -1.02
CA ALA A 379 -0.46 -5.76 -2.11
C ALA A 379 -1.96 -6.03 -2.04
N THR A 380 -2.50 -6.14 -0.84
CA THR A 380 -3.88 -6.59 -0.58
C THR A 380 -4.79 -5.52 -0.01
N ASN A 381 -4.24 -4.36 0.40
CA ASN A 381 -4.91 -3.29 1.14
C ASN A 381 -5.59 -3.79 2.44
N GLN A 382 -5.19 -4.94 2.96
CA GLN A 382 -5.69 -5.43 4.24
C GLN A 382 -5.04 -4.68 5.39
N ALA A 383 -5.80 -4.41 6.45
CA ALA A 383 -5.30 -3.78 7.65
C ALA A 383 -4.22 -4.64 8.34
N ILE A 384 -3.14 -4.01 8.77
CA ILE A 384 -2.10 -4.66 9.57
C ILE A 384 -2.30 -4.25 11.03
N SER A 385 -2.68 -5.22 11.86
CA SER A 385 -2.80 -5.05 13.31
C SER A 385 -1.46 -5.23 14.03
N ASN A 386 -1.27 -4.54 15.15
CA ASN A 386 -0.04 -4.56 15.95
C ASN A 386 1.22 -4.18 15.16
N ALA A 387 1.07 -3.35 14.13
CA ALA A 387 2.21 -2.69 13.52
C ALA A 387 2.69 -1.60 14.47
N ASN A 388 4.00 -1.54 14.72
CA ASN A 388 4.64 -0.57 15.59
C ASN A 388 4.93 0.73 14.84
N ILE A 389 4.58 1.84 15.47
CA ILE A 389 4.83 3.22 15.06
C ILE A 389 5.78 3.82 16.08
N GLU A 390 6.97 4.22 15.65
CA GLU A 390 7.98 4.82 16.52
C GLU A 390 8.38 6.20 15.98
N ILE A 391 8.25 7.24 16.80
CA ILE A 391 8.70 8.59 16.45
C ILE A 391 10.13 8.77 16.95
N LEU A 392 11.10 8.80 16.05
CA LEU A 392 12.52 8.85 16.40
C LEU A 392 12.90 10.13 17.17
N ASN A 393 13.88 10.00 18.06
CA ASN A 393 14.33 11.04 19.00
C ASN A 393 13.28 11.45 20.05
N THR A 394 12.27 10.62 20.25
CA THR A 394 11.29 10.70 21.34
C THR A 394 11.21 9.35 22.05
N ASN A 395 10.43 9.27 23.13
CA ASN A 395 10.06 7.99 23.75
C ASN A 395 8.67 7.50 23.29
N THR A 396 8.14 8.08 22.21
CA THR A 396 6.78 7.80 21.73
C THR A 396 6.78 6.59 20.81
N THR A 397 6.13 5.51 21.26
CA THR A 397 5.83 4.32 20.47
C THR A 397 4.37 3.94 20.62
N GLU A 398 3.74 3.51 19.54
CA GLU A 398 2.34 3.11 19.50
C GLU A 398 2.15 1.86 18.63
N SER A 399 1.04 1.14 18.80
CA SER A 399 0.67 0.01 17.94
C SER A 399 -0.66 0.23 17.25
N SER A 400 -0.76 -0.19 15.98
CA SER A 400 -2.04 -0.18 15.26
C SER A 400 -3.03 -1.20 15.85
N ASN A 401 -4.30 -0.83 15.84
CA ASN A 401 -5.39 -1.69 16.32
C ASN A 401 -5.79 -2.78 15.29
N LEU A 402 -6.88 -3.52 15.55
CA LEU A 402 -7.36 -4.61 14.69
C LEU A 402 -7.76 -4.19 13.26
N ILE A 403 -8.12 -2.92 13.06
CA ILE A 403 -8.45 -2.34 11.75
C ILE A 403 -7.27 -1.56 11.15
N GLY A 404 -6.08 -1.70 11.75
CA GLY A 404 -4.86 -1.06 11.28
C GLY A 404 -4.76 0.42 11.63
N SER A 405 -5.73 1.00 12.33
CA SER A 405 -5.69 2.40 12.72
C SER A 405 -4.75 2.62 13.90
N TYR A 406 -4.07 3.76 13.91
CA TYR A 406 -3.22 4.22 15.00
C TYR A 406 -3.43 5.71 15.25
N GLN A 407 -3.16 6.14 16.49
CA GLN A 407 -3.14 7.55 16.89
C GLN A 407 -2.04 7.72 17.93
N THR A 408 -1.20 8.73 17.78
CA THR A 408 -0.11 9.06 18.70
C THR A 408 0.16 10.57 18.71
N ALA A 409 0.94 11.05 19.66
CA ALA A 409 1.25 12.47 19.78
C ALA A 409 2.63 12.73 20.38
N VAL A 410 3.15 13.94 20.13
CA VAL A 410 4.38 14.48 20.72
C VAL A 410 4.16 15.91 21.17
N VAL A 411 4.90 16.36 22.17
CA VAL A 411 4.73 17.70 22.75
C VAL A 411 5.27 18.80 21.83
N ASP A 412 6.48 18.61 21.29
CA ASP A 412 7.19 19.65 20.54
C ASP A 412 6.91 19.56 19.04
N SER A 413 6.70 20.71 18.39
CA SER A 413 6.68 20.78 16.94
C SER A 413 8.09 20.67 16.37
N ALA A 414 8.28 19.73 15.45
CA ALA A 414 9.52 19.54 14.72
C ALA A 414 9.32 18.69 13.46
N LEU A 415 10.39 18.57 12.67
CA LEU A 415 10.51 17.56 11.64
C LEU A 415 10.95 16.23 12.28
N TYR A 416 10.08 15.23 12.24
CA TYR A 416 10.33 13.90 12.80
C TYR A 416 10.52 12.86 11.71
N GLN A 417 11.29 11.82 12.04
CA GLN A 417 11.30 10.56 11.30
C GLN A 417 10.43 9.56 12.05
N ILE A 418 9.48 8.95 11.36
CA ILE A 418 8.50 8.02 11.93
C ILE A 418 8.75 6.66 11.29
N VAL A 419 9.07 5.67 12.11
CA VAL A 419 9.33 4.29 11.69
C VAL A 419 8.06 3.47 11.84
N TYR A 420 7.63 2.85 10.75
CA TYR A 420 6.51 1.93 10.70
C TYR A 420 7.06 0.52 10.49
N SER A 421 6.68 -0.41 11.34
CA SER A 421 7.23 -1.77 11.31
C SER A 421 6.19 -2.81 11.72
N ALA A 422 6.24 -4.00 11.13
CA ALA A 422 5.36 -5.10 11.50
C ALA A 422 6.05 -6.44 11.26
N SER A 423 5.70 -7.45 12.04
CA SER A 423 6.28 -8.79 11.86
C SER A 423 5.94 -9.35 10.47
N GLY A 424 6.97 -9.73 9.71
CA GLY A 424 6.82 -10.22 8.33
C GLY A 424 6.79 -9.12 7.25
N TYR A 425 7.00 -7.86 7.63
CA TYR A 425 7.09 -6.72 6.72
C TYR A 425 8.48 -6.06 6.82
N GLU A 426 8.89 -5.37 5.76
CA GLU A 426 10.01 -4.44 5.78
C GLU A 426 9.59 -3.16 6.50
N ASN A 427 10.51 -2.58 7.28
CA ASN A 427 10.25 -1.31 7.96
C ASN A 427 10.25 -0.17 6.94
N ASP A 428 9.31 0.76 7.09
CA ASP A 428 9.28 2.02 6.34
C ASP A 428 9.58 3.19 7.27
N THR A 429 10.20 4.25 6.76
CA THR A 429 10.53 5.45 7.54
C THR A 429 10.11 6.69 6.77
N ILE A 430 9.08 7.36 7.27
CA ILE A 430 8.53 8.57 6.67
C ILE A 430 8.98 9.78 7.49
N THR A 431 9.41 10.84 6.80
CA THR A 431 9.73 12.11 7.45
C THR A 431 8.53 13.04 7.34
N ALA A 432 8.05 13.56 8.47
CA ALA A 432 6.88 14.44 8.55
C ALA A 432 7.12 15.59 9.53
N ILE A 433 6.51 16.75 9.25
CA ILE A 433 6.43 17.85 10.21
C ILE A 433 5.20 17.62 11.07
N LEU A 434 5.39 17.59 12.39
CA LEU A 434 4.31 17.58 13.36
C LEU A 434 4.19 18.99 13.94
N ASP A 435 3.01 19.58 13.83
CA ASP A 435 2.73 20.97 14.25
C ASP A 435 1.76 20.99 15.44
N ASN A 436 1.99 21.92 16.37
CA ASN A 436 1.19 22.06 17.58
C ASN A 436 -0.28 22.39 17.24
N GLY A 437 -1.22 21.68 17.86
CA GLY A 437 -2.66 21.83 17.64
C GLY A 437 -3.16 21.25 16.31
N VAL A 438 -2.32 20.54 15.56
CA VAL A 438 -2.69 19.95 14.27
C VAL A 438 -2.63 18.42 14.35
N MET A 439 -3.69 17.78 13.82
CA MET A 439 -3.73 16.34 13.60
C MET A 439 -3.29 16.00 12.17
N LEU A 440 -2.09 15.46 12.03
CA LEU A 440 -1.58 14.93 10.77
C LEU A 440 -2.16 13.53 10.53
N THR A 441 -2.78 13.32 9.37
CA THR A 441 -3.20 11.98 8.92
C THR A 441 -2.16 11.41 7.95
N GLN A 442 -1.59 10.25 8.30
CA GLN A 442 -0.54 9.57 7.55
C GLN A 442 -0.88 8.07 7.41
N ASP A 443 -1.54 7.73 6.32
CA ASP A 443 -1.74 6.33 5.94
C ASP A 443 -0.44 5.74 5.38
N VAL A 444 -0.16 4.49 5.74
CA VAL A 444 1.08 3.78 5.38
C VAL A 444 0.73 2.38 4.87
N ALA A 445 1.37 1.99 3.77
CA ALA A 445 1.26 0.65 3.22
C ALA A 445 2.61 -0.06 3.33
N LEU A 446 2.72 -1.07 4.20
CA LEU A 446 3.95 -1.83 4.40
C LEU A 446 4.06 -2.95 3.38
N SER A 447 5.28 -3.20 2.91
CA SER A 447 5.62 -4.29 2.00
C SER A 447 6.22 -5.48 2.73
N THR A 448 5.82 -6.69 2.34
CA THR A 448 6.55 -7.90 2.76
C THR A 448 7.97 -7.91 2.18
N PRO A 449 8.96 -8.53 2.84
CA PRO A 449 10.29 -8.72 2.29
C PRO A 449 10.22 -9.28 0.88
N CYS A 450 10.77 -8.54 -0.09
CA CYS A 450 10.74 -8.96 -1.47
C CYS A 450 11.50 -10.29 -1.58
N ALA A 451 10.81 -11.37 -1.93
CA ALA A 451 11.48 -12.43 -2.66
C ALA A 451 11.76 -11.82 -4.03
N ASN A 452 13.03 -11.73 -4.44
CA ASN A 452 13.39 -11.31 -5.80
C ASN A 452 13.56 -12.58 -6.65
N PRO A 453 12.47 -13.27 -7.06
CA PRO A 453 12.61 -14.50 -7.82
C PRO A 453 13.25 -14.19 -9.17
N ILE A 454 14.24 -15.00 -9.53
CA ILE A 454 14.77 -15.03 -10.88
C ILE A 454 14.06 -16.16 -11.62
N ASN A 455 13.21 -15.81 -12.59
CA ASN A 455 12.57 -16.78 -13.45
C ASN A 455 13.32 -16.87 -14.78
N ASN A 456 13.72 -18.08 -15.17
CA ASN A 456 14.44 -18.30 -16.44
C ASN A 456 13.51 -19.05 -17.41
N LEU A 457 13.09 -18.38 -18.47
CA LEU A 457 12.21 -18.92 -19.49
C LEU A 457 13.03 -19.29 -20.73
N ASN A 458 12.85 -20.51 -21.23
CA ASN A 458 13.37 -20.93 -22.53
C ASN A 458 12.18 -21.10 -23.48
N ILE A 459 12.01 -20.15 -24.40
CA ILE A 459 10.84 -20.07 -25.27
C ILE A 459 11.29 -20.23 -26.72
N SER A 460 10.52 -20.99 -27.51
CA SER A 460 10.72 -21.11 -28.95
C SER A 460 9.45 -20.69 -29.69
N ILE A 461 9.58 -19.75 -30.63
CA ILE A 461 8.48 -19.25 -31.48
C ILE A 461 8.88 -19.34 -32.96
N CYS A 462 7.93 -19.21 -33.89
CA CYS A 462 8.23 -19.17 -35.33
C CYS A 462 8.44 -17.73 -35.81
N ILE A 463 9.16 -17.55 -36.92
CA ILE A 463 9.35 -16.23 -37.52
C ILE A 463 7.98 -15.62 -37.89
N GLY A 464 7.74 -14.38 -37.42
CA GLY A 464 6.45 -13.68 -37.56
C GLY A 464 5.58 -13.70 -36.30
N ASP A 465 5.85 -14.59 -35.35
CA ASP A 465 5.22 -14.58 -34.03
C ASP A 465 5.91 -13.60 -33.07
N SER A 466 5.32 -13.41 -31.90
CA SER A 466 5.86 -12.58 -30.83
C SER A 466 5.66 -13.20 -29.45
N PHE A 467 6.60 -12.97 -28.54
CA PHE A 467 6.48 -13.34 -27.12
C PHE A 467 6.56 -12.08 -26.25
N ALA A 468 5.61 -11.90 -25.33
CA ALA A 468 5.53 -10.73 -24.47
C ALA A 468 5.82 -11.07 -23.00
N VAL A 469 6.58 -10.19 -22.34
CA VAL A 469 6.89 -10.24 -20.90
C VAL A 469 6.60 -8.87 -20.32
N GLY A 470 5.62 -8.77 -19.42
CA GLY A 470 5.13 -7.46 -18.94
C GLY A 470 4.66 -6.58 -20.10
N ASN A 471 5.25 -5.40 -20.22
CA ASN A 471 4.98 -4.44 -21.31
C ASN A 471 5.91 -4.61 -22.54
N ASN A 472 6.90 -5.51 -22.47
CA ASN A 472 7.87 -5.73 -23.54
C ASN A 472 7.43 -6.85 -24.46
N THR A 473 7.71 -6.72 -25.75
CA THR A 473 7.38 -7.73 -26.78
C THR A 473 8.60 -8.03 -27.64
N TYR A 474 8.90 -9.31 -27.81
CA TYR A 474 10.08 -9.83 -28.49
C TYR A 474 9.71 -10.66 -29.72
N THR A 475 10.41 -10.41 -30.82
CA THR A 475 10.19 -11.07 -32.12
C THR A 475 11.49 -11.61 -32.75
N SER A 476 12.62 -11.49 -32.04
CA SER A 476 13.95 -11.89 -32.52
C SER A 476 14.64 -12.82 -31.53
N THR A 477 15.49 -13.71 -32.02
CA THR A 477 16.28 -14.61 -31.16
C THR A 477 17.22 -13.81 -30.27
N GLY A 478 17.25 -14.12 -28.98
CA GLY A 478 18.10 -13.41 -28.03
C GLY A 478 17.84 -13.79 -26.57
N ASN A 479 18.71 -13.31 -25.69
CA ASN A 479 18.49 -13.32 -24.25
C ASN A 479 18.00 -11.95 -23.83
N TYR A 480 16.83 -11.90 -23.21
CA TYR A 480 16.19 -10.69 -22.72
C TYR A 480 16.07 -10.77 -21.20
N THR A 481 16.29 -9.64 -20.53
CA THR A 481 16.10 -9.53 -19.08
C THR A 481 15.09 -8.43 -18.83
N ASP A 482 13.95 -8.82 -18.26
CA ASP A 482 12.87 -7.94 -17.86
C ASP A 482 12.83 -7.80 -16.35
N VAL A 483 12.63 -6.57 -15.87
CA VAL A 483 12.35 -6.28 -14.47
C VAL A 483 10.88 -5.92 -14.36
N ILE A 484 10.10 -6.76 -13.67
CA ILE A 484 8.68 -6.53 -13.42
C ILE A 484 8.56 -6.04 -11.98
N ILE A 485 8.16 -4.78 -11.84
CA ILE A 485 7.93 -4.12 -10.56
C ILE A 485 6.47 -4.32 -10.19
N ASP A 486 6.19 -4.84 -8.99
CA ASP A 486 4.84 -4.98 -8.48
C ASP A 486 4.30 -3.68 -7.84
N VAL A 487 3.08 -3.75 -7.30
CA VAL A 487 2.42 -2.61 -6.66
C VAL A 487 3.14 -2.11 -5.40
N CYS A 488 4.02 -2.93 -4.81
CA CYS A 488 4.79 -2.66 -3.61
C CYS A 488 6.22 -2.20 -3.91
N ASN A 489 6.53 -1.91 -5.18
CA ASN A 489 7.88 -1.64 -5.67
C ASN A 489 8.89 -2.78 -5.44
N CYS A 490 8.43 -3.99 -5.16
CA CYS A 490 9.29 -5.18 -5.21
C CYS A 490 9.53 -5.57 -6.66
N ASP A 491 10.77 -5.96 -7.00
CA ASP A 491 11.15 -6.33 -8.35
C ASP A 491 11.26 -7.86 -8.53
N SER A 492 10.88 -8.33 -9.71
CA SER A 492 11.13 -9.69 -10.16
C SER A 492 11.89 -9.66 -11.49
N VAL A 493 12.87 -10.54 -11.63
CA VAL A 493 13.70 -10.61 -12.84
C VAL A 493 13.29 -11.80 -13.67
N VAL A 494 12.84 -11.55 -14.90
CA VAL A 494 12.53 -12.59 -15.88
C VAL A 494 13.63 -12.58 -16.94
N ASN A 495 14.42 -13.65 -16.98
CA ASN A 495 15.40 -13.89 -18.04
C ASN A 495 14.76 -14.79 -19.10
N THR A 496 14.53 -14.25 -20.30
CA THR A 496 13.94 -14.98 -21.43
C THR A 496 15.02 -15.30 -22.45
N ASN A 497 15.35 -16.58 -22.62
CA ASN A 497 16.09 -17.07 -23.78
C ASN A 497 15.09 -17.43 -24.89
N LEU A 498 14.92 -16.52 -25.84
CA LEU A 498 14.00 -16.66 -26.96
C LEU A 498 14.74 -17.21 -28.19
N THR A 499 14.27 -18.34 -28.71
CA THR A 499 14.69 -18.88 -30.01
C THR A 499 13.58 -18.67 -31.04
N VAL A 500 13.84 -17.88 -32.07
CA VAL A 500 12.94 -17.69 -33.22
C VAL A 500 13.37 -18.64 -34.33
N ASN A 501 12.56 -19.67 -34.55
CA ASN A 501 12.82 -20.70 -35.55
C ASN A 501 12.43 -20.19 -36.96
N PRO A 502 13.29 -20.34 -37.97
CA PRO A 502 12.99 -19.96 -39.34
C PRO A 502 11.90 -20.87 -39.93
N VAL A 503 11.04 -20.30 -40.77
CA VAL A 503 10.13 -21.05 -41.64
C VAL A 503 10.77 -21.17 -43.01
N TYR A 504 10.90 -22.40 -43.52
CA TYR A 504 11.53 -22.65 -44.81
C TYR A 504 10.47 -22.85 -45.90
N SER A 505 10.63 -22.16 -47.03
CA SER A 505 9.91 -22.43 -48.27
C SER A 505 10.88 -22.93 -49.33
N TYR A 506 10.63 -24.11 -49.88
CA TYR A 506 11.46 -24.68 -50.95
C TYR A 506 10.62 -24.91 -52.21
N SER A 507 11.09 -24.42 -53.35
CA SER A 507 10.44 -24.62 -54.64
C SER A 507 11.21 -25.59 -55.52
N GLN A 508 10.51 -26.56 -56.12
CA GLN A 508 11.08 -27.50 -57.09
C GLN A 508 10.24 -27.54 -58.37
N ASN A 509 10.92 -27.70 -59.50
CA ASN A 509 10.31 -27.95 -60.80
C ASN A 509 10.58 -29.42 -61.16
N ILE A 510 9.53 -30.18 -61.45
CA ILE A 510 9.61 -31.61 -61.70
C ILE A 510 8.88 -31.93 -63.02
N ASP A 511 9.56 -32.62 -63.91
CA ASP A 511 8.99 -33.15 -65.16
C ASP A 511 8.80 -34.67 -65.04
N ILE A 512 7.61 -35.17 -65.37
CA ILE A 512 7.33 -36.62 -65.43
C ILE A 512 6.63 -37.00 -66.74
N CYS A 513 6.78 -38.26 -67.17
CA CYS A 513 6.05 -38.77 -68.33
C CYS A 513 4.57 -39.03 -68.00
N GLN A 514 3.70 -38.90 -69.01
CA GLN A 514 2.29 -39.28 -68.90
C GLN A 514 2.13 -40.71 -68.36
N GLY A 515 1.40 -40.87 -67.26
CA GLY A 515 1.18 -42.15 -66.57
C GLY A 515 2.09 -42.41 -65.36
N ASN A 516 3.15 -41.61 -65.17
CA ASN A 516 3.99 -41.66 -63.97
C ASN A 516 3.38 -40.83 -62.84
N VAL A 517 3.91 -41.00 -61.62
CA VAL A 517 3.52 -40.23 -60.43
C VAL A 517 4.74 -39.63 -59.75
N PHE A 518 4.57 -38.45 -59.14
CA PHE A 518 5.54 -37.81 -58.27
C PHE A 518 4.97 -37.72 -56.85
N VAL A 519 5.79 -38.05 -55.84
CA VAL A 519 5.34 -38.13 -54.43
C VAL A 519 6.13 -37.14 -53.58
N VAL A 520 5.43 -36.32 -52.80
CA VAL A 520 6.01 -35.41 -51.81
C VAL A 520 5.40 -35.73 -50.45
N GLY A 521 6.21 -36.28 -49.53
CA GLY A 521 5.70 -36.75 -48.24
C GLY A 521 4.67 -37.87 -48.40
N GLN A 522 3.42 -37.59 -48.02
CA GLN A 522 2.27 -38.50 -48.21
C GLN A 522 1.41 -38.16 -49.44
N SER A 523 1.68 -37.03 -50.11
CA SER A 523 0.90 -36.54 -51.25
C SER A 523 1.43 -37.13 -52.57
N VAL A 524 0.52 -37.50 -53.48
CA VAL A 524 0.84 -38.12 -54.77
C VAL A 524 0.24 -37.29 -55.91
N TYR A 525 1.06 -36.92 -56.89
CA TYR A 525 0.72 -36.03 -58.00
C TYR A 525 1.00 -36.69 -59.35
N ASN A 526 0.07 -36.52 -60.30
CA ASN A 526 0.14 -37.13 -61.64
C ASN A 526 -0.44 -36.23 -62.74
N THR A 527 -0.70 -34.96 -62.44
CA THR A 527 -1.21 -33.96 -63.38
C THR A 527 -0.38 -32.68 -63.27
N SER A 528 -0.26 -31.92 -64.36
CA SER A 528 0.52 -30.68 -64.33
C SER A 528 -0.14 -29.62 -63.43
N GLY A 529 0.63 -28.97 -62.57
CA GLY A 529 0.11 -27.98 -61.63
C GLY A 529 1.13 -27.51 -60.60
N ALA A 530 0.73 -26.50 -59.80
CA ALA A 530 1.47 -26.06 -58.63
C ALA A 530 0.83 -26.64 -57.37
N TYR A 531 1.60 -27.40 -56.59
CA TYR A 531 1.16 -28.07 -55.37
C TYR A 531 1.92 -27.53 -54.15
N TYR A 532 1.22 -27.45 -53.02
CA TYR A 532 1.75 -26.91 -51.75
C TYR A 532 1.63 -28.00 -50.68
N ASP A 533 2.77 -28.51 -50.22
CA ASP A 533 2.84 -29.53 -49.18
C ASP A 533 3.46 -28.95 -47.91
N THR A 534 2.77 -29.10 -46.78
CA THR A 534 3.31 -28.76 -45.46
C THR A 534 3.95 -30.00 -44.85
N LEU A 535 5.25 -29.94 -44.57
CA LEU A 535 5.97 -31.00 -43.88
C LEU A 535 6.25 -30.58 -42.44
N SER A 536 5.83 -31.42 -41.49
CA SER A 536 6.07 -31.21 -40.07
C SER A 536 7.57 -31.28 -39.77
N SER A 537 8.14 -30.18 -39.30
CA SER A 537 9.55 -30.16 -38.87
C SER A 537 9.67 -30.65 -37.42
N SER A 538 10.88 -31.10 -37.04
CA SER A 538 11.18 -31.50 -35.66
C SER A 538 11.20 -30.33 -34.67
N THR A 539 11.04 -29.08 -35.13
CA THR A 539 11.12 -27.85 -34.31
C THR A 539 9.80 -27.06 -34.27
N MET A 540 8.66 -27.71 -34.55
CA MET A 540 7.28 -27.16 -34.49
C MET A 540 6.95 -26.01 -35.46
N CYS A 541 7.93 -25.48 -36.21
CA CYS A 541 7.67 -24.58 -37.34
C CYS A 541 7.68 -25.39 -38.63
N ASP A 542 6.50 -25.63 -39.19
CA ASP A 542 6.33 -26.43 -40.39
C ASP A 542 7.01 -25.77 -41.61
N SER A 543 7.49 -26.58 -42.54
CA SER A 543 8.07 -26.11 -43.81
C SER A 543 7.10 -26.34 -44.95
N VAL A 544 7.08 -25.44 -45.94
CA VAL A 544 6.23 -25.57 -47.13
C VAL A 544 7.09 -25.91 -48.34
N ILE A 545 6.80 -27.04 -48.98
CA ILE A 545 7.35 -27.39 -50.30
C ILE A 545 6.34 -26.97 -51.37
N VAL A 546 6.81 -26.17 -52.33
CA VAL A 546 6.05 -25.80 -53.53
C VAL A 546 6.58 -26.63 -54.70
N THR A 547 5.74 -27.51 -55.25
CA THR A 547 6.10 -28.36 -56.39
C THR A 547 5.39 -27.88 -57.64
N TYR A 548 6.14 -27.44 -58.64
CA TYR A 548 5.64 -27.19 -59.99
C TYR A 548 5.85 -28.48 -60.81
N LEU A 549 4.79 -29.25 -61.00
CA LEU A 549 4.81 -30.49 -61.76
C LEU A 549 4.39 -30.23 -63.20
N ASN A 550 5.15 -30.75 -64.16
CA ASN A 550 4.81 -30.78 -65.57
C ASN A 550 4.80 -32.22 -66.08
N VAL A 551 3.65 -32.65 -66.61
CA VAL A 551 3.44 -33.98 -67.18
C VAL A 551 3.44 -33.84 -68.70
N ALA A 552 4.45 -34.40 -69.36
CA ALA A 552 4.61 -34.32 -70.81
C ALA A 552 4.24 -35.66 -71.47
N ASP A 553 3.53 -35.58 -72.61
CA ASP A 553 3.19 -36.72 -73.46
C ASP A 553 4.03 -36.67 -74.73
N MET A 554 4.53 -37.83 -75.19
CA MET A 554 5.33 -37.94 -76.40
C MET A 554 4.60 -38.73 -77.49
N VAL A 555 4.42 -38.09 -78.64
CA VAL A 555 3.72 -38.67 -79.79
C VAL A 555 4.68 -38.78 -80.98
N GLY A 556 4.85 -40.01 -81.47
CA GLY A 556 5.57 -40.29 -82.71
C GLY A 556 4.60 -40.31 -83.89
N ILE A 557 5.01 -39.75 -85.03
CA ILE A 557 4.26 -39.83 -86.29
C ILE A 557 5.25 -40.22 -87.40
N MET A 558 4.87 -41.14 -88.28
CA MET A 558 5.65 -41.56 -89.44
C MET A 558 4.78 -41.48 -90.70
N SER A 559 5.30 -40.88 -91.76
CA SER A 559 4.62 -40.74 -93.06
C SER A 559 5.62 -40.92 -94.21
N GLY A 560 5.17 -41.33 -95.41
CA GLY A 560 6.07 -41.64 -96.53
C GLY A 560 5.77 -40.87 -97.80
N ASN A 561 6.81 -40.27 -98.37
CA ASN A 561 6.84 -39.75 -99.74
C ASN A 561 8.20 -40.14 -100.34
N LEU A 562 8.24 -41.26 -101.07
CA LEU A 562 9.49 -41.83 -101.58
C LEU A 562 10.25 -40.78 -102.42
N PRO A 563 11.58 -40.63 -102.22
CA PRO A 563 12.49 -41.60 -101.63
C PRO A 563 12.70 -41.50 -100.10
N TYR A 564 11.89 -40.73 -99.34
CA TYR A 564 12.06 -40.58 -97.89
C TYR A 564 10.79 -40.92 -97.07
N LEU A 565 11.00 -41.41 -95.85
CA LEU A 565 10.02 -41.44 -94.76
C LEU A 565 10.26 -40.21 -93.86
N THR A 566 9.22 -39.45 -93.56
CA THR A 566 9.27 -38.35 -92.60
C THR A 566 8.78 -38.84 -91.25
N VAL A 567 9.65 -38.79 -90.24
CA VAL A 567 9.35 -39.11 -88.85
C VAL A 567 9.30 -37.83 -88.02
N VAL A 568 8.28 -37.70 -87.17
CA VAL A 568 8.00 -36.49 -86.38
C VAL A 568 7.84 -36.90 -84.92
N ALA A 569 8.55 -36.19 -84.04
CA ALA A 569 8.31 -36.21 -82.60
C ALA A 569 7.48 -34.97 -82.25
N ASN A 570 6.30 -35.18 -81.66
CA ASN A 570 5.39 -34.12 -81.25
C ASN A 570 5.06 -34.27 -79.76
N GLY A 571 5.20 -33.20 -78.99
CA GLY A 571 5.22 -33.27 -77.51
C GLY A 571 6.60 -33.64 -76.95
N GLY A 572 6.67 -33.92 -75.64
CA GLY A 572 7.92 -34.20 -74.92
C GLY A 572 8.93 -33.04 -74.87
N THR A 573 10.07 -33.27 -74.22
CA THR A 573 11.15 -32.29 -74.06
C THR A 573 12.33 -32.59 -75.00
N GLN A 574 12.73 -31.65 -75.85
CA GLN A 574 13.93 -31.78 -76.69
C GLN A 574 15.22 -31.94 -75.85
N PRO A 575 16.28 -32.60 -76.34
CA PRO A 575 16.43 -33.29 -77.63
C PRO A 575 15.67 -34.62 -77.72
N TYR A 576 15.30 -34.99 -78.95
CA TYR A 576 14.61 -36.24 -79.26
C TYR A 576 15.58 -37.27 -79.86
N THR A 577 15.32 -38.55 -79.56
CA THR A 577 15.94 -39.72 -80.17
C THR A 577 14.91 -40.41 -81.05
N TYR A 578 15.18 -40.52 -82.34
CA TYR A 578 14.34 -41.18 -83.33
C TYR A 578 14.93 -42.54 -83.62
N MET A 579 14.19 -43.62 -83.35
CA MET A 579 14.59 -44.99 -83.67
C MET A 579 13.70 -45.52 -84.78
N VAL A 580 14.28 -45.77 -85.97
CA VAL A 580 13.57 -46.35 -87.11
C VAL A 580 14.17 -47.71 -87.46
N THR A 581 13.39 -48.77 -87.35
CA THR A 581 13.78 -50.14 -87.71
C THR A 581 12.99 -50.61 -88.92
N GLY A 582 13.52 -51.54 -89.70
CA GLY A 582 12.88 -52.01 -90.93
C GLY A 582 13.39 -53.38 -91.42
N PRO A 583 12.96 -53.82 -92.61
CA PRO A 583 13.25 -55.14 -93.14
C PRO A 583 14.75 -55.33 -93.40
N ASN A 584 15.20 -56.60 -93.44
CA ASN A 584 16.60 -56.97 -93.70
C ASN A 584 17.62 -56.32 -92.74
N GLY A 585 17.20 -56.05 -91.49
CA GLY A 585 18.07 -55.50 -90.45
C GLY A 585 18.31 -53.99 -90.57
N PHE A 586 17.48 -53.27 -91.32
CA PHE A 586 17.54 -51.80 -91.34
C PHE A 586 17.31 -51.26 -89.91
N ASN A 587 18.24 -50.44 -89.43
CA ASN A 587 18.12 -49.75 -88.16
C ASN A 587 18.84 -48.40 -88.28
N GLN A 588 18.11 -47.31 -88.00
CA GLN A 588 18.64 -45.97 -87.97
C GLN A 588 18.19 -45.27 -86.71
N GLN A 589 19.17 -44.79 -85.94
CA GLN A 589 18.96 -43.91 -84.81
C GLN A 589 19.41 -42.50 -85.16
N ILE A 590 18.58 -41.50 -84.86
CA ILE A 590 18.89 -40.07 -85.07
C ILE A 590 18.65 -39.35 -83.76
N ASN A 591 19.63 -38.60 -83.27
CA ASN A 591 19.43 -37.69 -82.14
C ASN A 591 19.31 -36.27 -82.70
N SER A 592 18.22 -35.58 -82.39
CA SER A 592 17.95 -34.25 -82.95
C SER A 592 17.12 -33.38 -82.01
N VAL A 593 17.43 -32.09 -82.00
CA VAL A 593 16.58 -31.05 -81.36
C VAL A 593 15.43 -30.60 -82.25
N VAL A 594 15.44 -31.00 -83.52
CA VAL A 594 14.39 -30.67 -84.49
C VAL A 594 13.33 -31.77 -84.44
N GLY A 595 12.06 -31.40 -84.23
CA GLY A 595 10.90 -32.30 -84.10
C GLY A 595 10.54 -33.12 -85.35
N THR A 596 11.29 -33.03 -86.44
CA THR A 596 11.02 -33.76 -87.69
C THR A 596 12.33 -34.17 -88.35
N GLN A 597 12.42 -35.41 -88.82
CA GLN A 597 13.57 -35.98 -89.52
C GLN A 597 13.13 -36.79 -90.74
N ASN A 598 14.03 -36.94 -91.71
CA ASN A 598 13.80 -37.76 -92.90
C ASN A 598 14.73 -38.98 -92.89
N VAL A 599 14.16 -40.15 -93.16
CA VAL A 599 14.83 -41.45 -93.22
C VAL A 599 14.67 -42.01 -94.62
N ALA A 600 15.76 -42.43 -95.26
CA ALA A 600 15.71 -43.03 -96.59
C ALA A 600 15.56 -44.56 -96.46
N PRO A 601 14.40 -45.16 -96.75
CA PRO A 601 14.28 -46.60 -96.79
C PRO A 601 15.09 -47.18 -97.97
N THR A 602 15.67 -48.37 -97.79
CA THR A 602 16.51 -49.04 -98.80
C THR A 602 15.91 -50.36 -99.29
N TYR A 603 14.95 -50.93 -98.58
CA TYR A 603 14.31 -52.20 -98.92
C TYR A 603 12.79 -52.05 -98.95
N ASN A 604 12.12 -52.89 -99.74
CA ASN A 604 10.66 -53.01 -99.68
C ASN A 604 10.26 -53.72 -98.36
N GLY A 605 9.19 -53.25 -97.72
CA GLY A 605 8.58 -53.84 -96.52
C GLY A 605 8.29 -52.82 -95.39
N GLN A 606 7.85 -53.34 -94.23
CA GLN A 606 7.40 -52.53 -93.08
C GLN A 606 8.55 -51.96 -92.24
N TYR A 607 8.48 -50.65 -91.97
CA TYR A 607 9.33 -49.90 -91.05
C TYR A 607 8.56 -49.55 -89.76
N GLN A 608 9.25 -49.53 -88.62
CA GLN A 608 8.74 -49.16 -87.29
C GLN A 608 9.48 -47.92 -86.77
N PHE A 609 8.77 -47.01 -86.10
CA PHE A 609 9.31 -45.79 -85.51
C PHE A 609 8.92 -45.64 -84.04
N ILE A 610 9.91 -45.32 -83.21
CA ILE A 610 9.74 -44.87 -81.83
C ILE A 610 10.52 -43.57 -81.67
N ALA A 611 9.87 -42.57 -81.09
CA ALA A 611 10.51 -41.33 -80.66
C ALA A 611 10.69 -41.38 -79.14
N THR A 612 11.84 -40.93 -78.63
CA THR A 612 12.12 -40.80 -77.19
C THR A 612 12.58 -39.38 -76.91
N ASP A 613 12.08 -38.74 -75.86
CA ASP A 613 12.47 -37.38 -75.49
C ASP A 613 13.67 -37.34 -74.53
N ALA A 614 14.11 -36.15 -74.14
CA ALA A 614 15.25 -35.95 -73.23
C ALA A 614 15.01 -36.50 -71.81
N ASN A 615 13.75 -36.62 -71.42
CA ASN A 615 13.31 -37.16 -70.13
C ASN A 615 13.12 -38.68 -70.19
N GLY A 616 13.37 -39.32 -71.34
CA GLY A 616 13.23 -40.75 -71.55
C GLY A 616 11.78 -41.20 -71.79
N CYS A 617 10.86 -40.28 -72.05
CA CYS A 617 9.48 -40.63 -72.41
C CYS A 617 9.46 -41.16 -73.85
N GLU A 618 8.94 -42.37 -74.06
CA GLU A 618 8.85 -43.00 -75.39
C GLU A 618 7.45 -42.86 -75.98
N SER A 619 7.37 -42.58 -77.28
CA SER A 619 6.12 -42.66 -78.03
C SER A 619 5.70 -44.11 -78.24
N ILE A 620 4.40 -44.34 -78.40
CA ILE A 620 3.87 -45.61 -78.89
C ILE A 620 4.48 -45.91 -80.28
N PRO A 621 4.89 -47.17 -80.59
CA PRO A 621 5.47 -47.50 -81.88
C PRO A 621 4.53 -47.26 -83.07
N VAL A 622 5.04 -46.63 -84.12
CA VAL A 622 4.33 -46.32 -85.38
C VAL A 622 4.89 -47.17 -86.52
N PHE A 623 4.04 -47.66 -87.44
CA PHE A 623 4.46 -48.55 -88.53
C PHE A 623 4.12 -47.97 -89.92
N PHE A 624 4.97 -48.18 -90.93
CA PHE A 624 4.78 -47.73 -92.32
C PHE A 624 5.34 -48.71 -93.36
N GLU A 625 4.67 -48.93 -94.50
CA GLU A 625 5.06 -49.88 -95.56
C GLU A 625 5.70 -49.18 -96.78
N VAL A 626 6.79 -49.73 -97.33
CA VAL A 626 7.57 -49.15 -98.45
C VAL A 626 7.66 -50.10 -99.67
N SER A 627 7.50 -49.57 -100.89
CA SER A 627 7.65 -50.33 -102.16
C SER A 627 8.29 -49.51 -103.32
N PHE A 628 9.40 -49.98 -103.91
CA PHE A 628 10.08 -49.44 -105.10
C PHE A 628 9.75 -50.22 -106.40
N PRO A 629 9.62 -49.55 -107.58
CA PRO A 629 9.44 -50.20 -108.90
C PRO A 629 10.77 -50.64 -109.58
N LEU A 630 10.78 -51.75 -110.35
CA LEU A 630 11.95 -52.34 -111.05
C LEU A 630 12.12 -51.85 -112.51
N SER A 631 13.37 -51.71 -113.04
CA SER A 631 13.68 -51.43 -114.46
C SER A 631 14.56 -52.50 -115.14
N VAL A 632 14.43 -52.62 -116.47
CA VAL A 632 14.99 -53.66 -117.37
C VAL A 632 16.21 -53.11 -118.13
N ASP A 633 17.42 -53.53 -117.78
CA ASP A 633 18.71 -53.52 -118.51
C ASP A 633 19.75 -53.98 -117.45
N ASP A 634 20.33 -55.17 -117.45
CA ASP A 634 21.51 -55.54 -118.24
C ASP A 634 21.75 -57.06 -118.04
N PHE A 635 21.75 -57.85 -119.11
CA PHE A 635 21.63 -59.33 -119.06
C PHE A 635 22.76 -60.02 -119.86
N HIS A 636 24.05 -59.75 -119.62
CA HIS A 636 25.14 -60.40 -120.37
C HIS A 636 26.46 -60.62 -119.60
N GLU A 637 26.54 -61.58 -118.66
CA GLU A 637 27.85 -62.02 -118.11
C GLU A 637 28.15 -63.53 -118.11
N ASN A 638 27.31 -64.42 -118.68
CA ASN A 638 27.54 -65.87 -118.64
C ASN A 638 27.56 -66.57 -120.02
N ARG A 639 28.55 -66.33 -120.90
CA ARG A 639 28.72 -67.10 -122.17
C ARG A 639 30.04 -67.87 -122.18
N GLU A 640 29.98 -69.16 -122.51
CA GLU A 640 31.12 -70.09 -122.58
C GLU A 640 31.51 -70.38 -124.05
N VAL A 641 32.82 -70.37 -124.36
CA VAL A 641 33.34 -70.61 -125.72
C VAL A 641 33.37 -72.12 -126.00
N VAL A 642 32.70 -72.55 -127.07
CA VAL A 642 32.62 -73.96 -127.46
C VAL A 642 33.65 -74.30 -128.53
N LYS A 643 33.97 -73.36 -129.43
CA LYS A 643 34.87 -73.63 -130.56
C LYS A 643 35.57 -72.38 -131.08
N ILE A 644 36.84 -72.51 -131.48
CA ILE A 644 37.61 -71.44 -132.14
C ILE A 644 38.09 -71.91 -133.50
N THR A 645 37.82 -71.13 -134.55
CA THR A 645 38.11 -71.51 -135.95
C THR A 645 38.76 -70.36 -136.74
N ASP A 646 39.48 -70.70 -137.82
CA ASP A 646 39.93 -69.72 -138.82
C ASP A 646 38.78 -69.29 -139.75
N LEU A 647 39.03 -68.29 -140.60
CA LEU A 647 38.06 -67.80 -141.59
C LEU A 647 37.62 -68.84 -142.64
N LEU A 648 38.32 -69.98 -142.73
CA LEU A 648 37.97 -71.10 -143.61
C LEU A 648 37.22 -72.22 -142.86
N GLY A 649 36.94 -72.02 -141.56
CA GLY A 649 36.15 -72.94 -140.73
C GLY A 649 36.93 -74.13 -140.18
N ARG A 650 38.26 -74.10 -140.22
CA ARG A 650 39.11 -75.13 -139.61
C ARG A 650 39.40 -74.77 -138.16
N GLU A 651 39.38 -75.77 -137.29
CA GLU A 651 39.65 -75.58 -135.86
C GLU A 651 41.13 -75.33 -135.63
N VAL A 652 41.45 -74.32 -134.82
CA VAL A 652 42.81 -73.83 -134.64
C VAL A 652 43.15 -73.82 -133.15
N ASN A 653 44.34 -74.32 -132.82
CA ASN A 653 44.90 -74.21 -131.48
C ASN A 653 45.63 -72.86 -131.35
N VAL A 654 45.16 -72.01 -130.43
CA VAL A 654 45.48 -70.56 -130.38
C VAL A 654 46.96 -70.29 -130.10
N ASP A 655 47.64 -71.21 -129.39
CA ASP A 655 49.05 -71.06 -129.01
C ASP A 655 50.05 -71.24 -130.17
N GLU A 656 49.60 -71.80 -131.31
CA GLU A 656 50.44 -72.03 -132.50
C GLU A 656 50.17 -71.00 -133.62
N VAL A 657 49.36 -69.95 -133.35
CA VAL A 657 48.86 -69.00 -134.35
C VAL A 657 49.73 -67.74 -134.41
N VAL A 658 50.21 -67.42 -135.63
CA VAL A 658 51.08 -66.27 -135.90
C VAL A 658 50.28 -64.97 -135.98
N ASP A 659 50.92 -63.87 -135.57
CA ASP A 659 50.42 -62.49 -135.57
C ASP A 659 49.59 -62.12 -136.83
N LYS A 660 48.48 -61.40 -136.62
CA LYS A 660 47.46 -60.93 -137.59
C LYS A 660 46.50 -61.97 -138.15
N THR A 661 46.37 -63.12 -137.49
CA THR A 661 45.35 -64.11 -137.86
C THR A 661 43.99 -63.74 -137.25
N THR A 662 42.94 -63.77 -138.08
CA THR A 662 41.55 -63.59 -137.64
C THR A 662 40.96 -64.92 -137.18
N LEU A 663 40.41 -64.96 -135.97
CA LEU A 663 39.75 -66.11 -135.37
C LEU A 663 38.27 -65.80 -135.06
N LEU A 664 37.43 -66.82 -135.16
CA LEU A 664 36.01 -66.78 -134.81
C LEU A 664 35.76 -67.64 -133.57
N TYR A 665 35.26 -67.02 -132.51
CA TYR A 665 34.87 -67.65 -131.25
C TYR A 665 33.37 -67.95 -131.29
N ILE A 666 33.00 -69.22 -131.23
CA ILE A 666 31.61 -69.67 -131.25
C ILE A 666 31.22 -70.03 -129.81
N TYR A 667 30.17 -69.38 -129.29
CA TYR A 667 29.68 -69.56 -127.94
C TYR A 667 28.55 -70.59 -127.88
N SER A 668 28.32 -71.17 -126.70
CA SER A 668 27.32 -72.22 -126.47
C SER A 668 25.88 -71.79 -126.75
N ASP A 669 25.61 -70.48 -126.78
CA ASP A 669 24.31 -69.89 -127.16
C ASP A 669 24.13 -69.72 -128.68
N GLY A 670 25.13 -70.13 -129.49
CA GLY A 670 25.12 -70.04 -130.94
C GLY A 670 25.60 -68.70 -131.50
N THR A 671 26.01 -67.75 -130.65
CA THR A 671 26.58 -66.48 -131.10
C THR A 671 28.07 -66.61 -131.48
N VAL A 672 28.53 -65.80 -132.44
CA VAL A 672 29.92 -65.84 -132.93
C VAL A 672 30.58 -64.47 -132.78
N GLU A 673 31.72 -64.42 -132.10
CA GLU A 673 32.54 -63.23 -131.92
C GLU A 673 33.85 -63.33 -132.72
N LYS A 674 34.15 -62.32 -133.54
CA LYS A 674 35.39 -62.25 -134.33
C LYS A 674 36.46 -61.50 -133.55
N LYS A 675 37.62 -62.13 -133.33
CA LYS A 675 38.81 -61.49 -132.75
C LYS A 675 40.01 -61.64 -133.69
N ILE A 676 40.86 -60.64 -133.73
CA ILE A 676 42.11 -60.66 -134.51
C ILE A 676 43.24 -60.66 -133.49
N VAL A 677 44.07 -61.70 -133.51
CA VAL A 677 45.26 -61.75 -132.65
C VAL A 677 46.29 -60.84 -133.29
N ILE A 678 46.67 -59.80 -132.56
CA ILE A 678 47.74 -58.87 -132.93
C ILE A 678 48.75 -58.94 -131.77
N GLU A 679 49.96 -59.46 -132.01
CA GLU A 679 51.09 -59.32 -131.07
C GLU A 679 51.69 -57.90 -131.13
#